data_AF-A0A0E9NL50-F1
#
_entry.id   AF-A0A0E9NL50-F1
#
_cell.length_a   1.000
_cell.length_b   1.000
_cell.length_c   1.000
_cell.angle_alpha   90.00
_cell.angle_beta   90.00
_cell.angle_gamma   90.00
#
_symmetry.space_group_name_H-M   'P 1'
#
loop_
_entity.id
_entity.type
_entity.pdbx_description
1 polymer ?
#
loop_
_entity_poly.entity_id
_entity_poly.type
_entity_poly.pdbx_seq_one_letter_code
_entity_poly.pdbx_strand_id
1 'polypeptide(L)'
;MPPDHDCSFRRLPASVHTLVVGSGPSALYLSFLLNGNLPYYDPDTNGPHPDRLLHTKLDASKDQPLYDAMDDLPALTAHFGSSISYSSTAHKANVLVDALSQPNVDIDFDPVATGTRVRYQYDPGYKMDHVVVGCSTLPGGQWSDVLDGYEEKGDDAHTLSYAETLSLPGFSFRHFYETHIEAEMPRFMRPRRSDVARYYSMYPQKVGIEENVFSRLTVTNIVRDDGAGFLVSVQCGEKVDLIRCQHIVLASGLFSHPCPPPDTVAPYVDNDADRPRGRTLYDSAILSELASASYGPADEYPPDTSSDSGVALTLPPTPTLPPLPVLVIGSGFSAADYITTLPLNRPLVHMYYWDPLNRPSPLKACHPEAYPEYSRLYQHMKYFATGHGATGPYEGIANGEVLLVKEVNEGLGCTIRLQNGQHTTRLVEAIKPFTGRRIKMNWLSPSLRDEMGVIDPEGWIGRDGFKQEILERGWELANGVWVCGALAGDSLVRYGVNDQHRPSPPFRKMESVPQPEVAPAFGANPRNVFLLLLAFALAYYQLRPRKAPLPPAPVTPEVFTYYTPKELKKFNGVEDKKILMAIRGNVFDVSIGKQFYGPQGPYGNFAGRDASRGLAKGSFEEDMLTPMEEPIDKLEDLTEEEETALIDWEAHFKNKYQVVGALVEEGQKPTQKAGLAKE
;
A
#
# COMPACT_ATOMS: atom_id res chain seq x y z
N MET A 1 -34.30 -23.74 -21.26
CA MET A 1 -33.95 -23.31 -19.89
C MET A 1 -32.50 -23.73 -19.65
N PRO A 2 -31.67 -22.89 -19.02
CA PRO A 2 -30.47 -23.42 -18.34
C PRO A 2 -30.92 -24.40 -17.22
N PRO A 3 -30.05 -25.30 -16.75
CA PRO A 3 -30.41 -26.20 -15.66
C PRO A 3 -30.69 -25.42 -14.38
N ASP A 4 -31.66 -25.88 -13.59
CA ASP A 4 -31.77 -25.49 -12.19
C ASP A 4 -30.50 -25.96 -11.47
N HIS A 5 -29.59 -25.01 -11.20
CA HIS A 5 -28.50 -25.24 -10.25
C HIS A 5 -29.11 -25.32 -8.85
N ASP A 6 -29.49 -26.54 -8.45
CA ASP A 6 -30.01 -26.84 -7.13
C ASP A 6 -29.00 -26.37 -6.07
N CYS A 7 -29.28 -25.22 -5.45
CA CYS A 7 -28.48 -24.66 -4.38
C CYS A 7 -28.58 -25.59 -3.18
N SER A 8 -27.62 -26.53 -3.08
CA SER A 8 -27.38 -27.43 -1.95
C SER A 8 -26.98 -26.62 -0.71
N PHE A 9 -27.98 -25.95 -0.14
CA PHE A 9 -27.83 -24.92 0.87
C PHE A 9 -27.33 -25.52 2.17
N ARG A 10 -26.04 -25.28 2.47
CA ARG A 10 -25.49 -25.54 3.80
C ARG A 10 -26.24 -24.65 4.79
N ARG A 11 -27.07 -25.28 5.63
CA ARG A 11 -28.06 -24.58 6.46
C ARG A 11 -27.39 -23.58 7.41
N LEU A 12 -27.79 -22.31 7.31
CA LEU A 12 -27.40 -21.29 8.29
C LEU A 12 -27.87 -21.67 9.71
N PRO A 13 -27.11 -21.37 10.76
CA PRO A 13 -27.61 -21.47 12.13
C PRO A 13 -28.68 -20.39 12.37
N ALA A 14 -29.69 -20.70 13.19
CA ALA A 14 -30.75 -19.75 13.54
C ALA A 14 -30.26 -18.62 14.48
N SER A 15 -29.14 -18.85 15.16
CA SER A 15 -28.47 -17.89 16.03
C SER A 15 -26.97 -18.13 16.00
N VAL A 16 -26.18 -17.05 16.06
CA VAL A 16 -24.71 -17.05 16.17
C VAL A 16 -24.28 -15.96 17.15
N HIS A 17 -23.14 -16.06 17.82
CA HIS A 17 -22.61 -14.93 18.61
C HIS A 17 -22.24 -13.75 17.71
N THR A 18 -21.37 -13.95 16.71
CA THR A 18 -20.89 -12.90 15.80
C THR A 18 -21.25 -13.15 14.32
N LEU A 19 -21.87 -12.19 13.66
CA LEU A 19 -22.14 -12.22 12.21
C LEU A 19 -21.20 -11.26 11.45
N VAL A 20 -20.42 -11.78 10.50
CA VAL A 20 -19.57 -10.99 9.61
C VAL A 20 -20.26 -10.82 8.25
N VAL A 21 -20.55 -9.57 7.88
CA VAL A 21 -21.29 -9.22 6.65
C VAL A 21 -20.30 -8.84 5.56
N GLY A 22 -20.07 -9.77 4.62
CA GLY A 22 -19.12 -9.68 3.52
C GLY A 22 -18.22 -10.91 3.45
N SER A 23 -17.98 -11.44 2.24
CA SER A 23 -17.07 -12.57 1.95
C SER A 23 -15.66 -12.14 1.53
N GLY A 24 -15.36 -10.84 1.60
CA GLY A 24 -14.07 -10.26 1.19
C GLY A 24 -12.90 -10.76 2.04
N PRO A 25 -11.65 -10.59 1.58
CA PRO A 25 -10.49 -11.20 2.23
C PRO A 25 -10.22 -10.64 3.65
N SER A 26 -10.68 -9.43 3.99
CA SER A 26 -10.68 -8.94 5.38
C SER A 26 -11.63 -9.72 6.30
N ALA A 27 -12.76 -10.22 5.78
CA ALA A 27 -13.67 -11.11 6.50
C ALA A 27 -13.07 -12.51 6.66
N LEU A 28 -12.35 -13.01 5.65
CA LEU A 28 -11.64 -14.29 5.72
C LEU A 28 -10.51 -14.27 6.76
N TYR A 29 -9.73 -13.18 6.81
CA TYR A 29 -8.74 -12.95 7.87
C TYR A 29 -9.38 -12.90 9.25
N LEU A 30 -10.44 -12.10 9.41
CA LEU A 30 -11.14 -11.97 10.69
C LEU A 30 -11.71 -13.33 11.13
N SER A 31 -12.29 -14.10 10.23
CA SER A 31 -12.78 -15.46 10.52
C SER A 31 -11.66 -16.41 10.92
N PHE A 32 -10.47 -16.31 10.33
CA PHE A 32 -9.29 -17.05 10.78
C PHE A 32 -8.90 -16.71 12.23
N LEU A 33 -8.87 -15.43 12.61
CA LEU A 33 -8.64 -15.03 14.00
C LEU A 33 -9.75 -15.55 14.94
N LEU A 34 -11.01 -15.30 14.59
CA LEU A 34 -12.20 -15.71 15.37
C LEU A 34 -12.32 -17.24 15.49
N ASN A 35 -11.69 -18.02 14.61
CA ASN A 35 -11.60 -19.48 14.74
C ASN A 35 -10.59 -19.92 15.83
N GLY A 36 -9.92 -19.00 16.53
CA GLY A 36 -8.97 -19.28 17.61
C GLY A 36 -7.50 -19.23 17.20
N ASN A 37 -7.15 -18.66 16.03
CA ASN A 37 -5.76 -18.56 15.58
C ASN A 37 -5.15 -17.24 16.06
N LEU A 38 -4.34 -17.30 17.12
CA LEU A 38 -3.77 -16.15 17.79
C LEU A 38 -2.41 -15.78 17.15
N PRO A 39 -2.19 -14.50 16.77
CA PRO A 39 -0.90 -14.03 16.27
C PRO A 39 0.09 -13.84 17.43
N TYR A 40 1.32 -14.32 17.24
CA TYR A 40 2.45 -14.11 18.17
C TYR A 40 3.66 -13.58 17.40
N TYR A 41 4.47 -12.74 18.03
CA TYR A 41 5.78 -12.37 17.50
C TYR A 41 6.72 -13.58 17.56
N ASP A 42 7.43 -13.86 16.45
CA ASP A 42 8.33 -15.01 16.34
C ASP A 42 9.73 -14.62 15.84
N PRO A 43 10.57 -14.04 16.72
CA PRO A 43 11.95 -13.72 16.39
C PRO A 43 12.87 -14.95 16.36
N ASP A 44 12.41 -16.09 16.88
CA ASP A 44 13.24 -17.29 17.10
C ASP A 44 13.17 -18.27 15.91
N THR A 45 11.99 -18.44 15.30
CA THR A 45 11.82 -19.22 14.06
C THR A 45 11.99 -18.35 12.82
N ASN A 46 11.35 -17.17 12.79
CA ASN A 46 11.29 -16.31 11.60
C ASN A 46 12.34 -15.18 11.63
N GLY A 47 13.19 -15.13 12.65
CA GLY A 47 14.24 -14.12 12.80
C GLY A 47 13.74 -12.77 13.31
N PRO A 48 14.64 -11.92 13.85
CA PRO A 48 14.28 -10.63 14.42
C PRO A 48 13.75 -9.65 13.37
N HIS A 49 12.82 -8.78 13.77
CA HIS A 49 12.36 -7.68 12.93
C HIS A 49 13.49 -6.68 12.62
N PRO A 50 13.66 -6.21 11.36
CA PRO A 50 14.80 -5.40 10.93
C PRO A 50 14.89 -4.03 11.65
N ASP A 51 13.74 -3.39 11.93
CA ASP A 51 13.73 -2.29 12.90
C ASP A 51 13.97 -2.84 14.31
N ARG A 52 15.18 -2.57 14.80
CA ARG A 52 15.67 -3.01 16.11
C ARG A 52 14.90 -2.40 17.28
N LEU A 53 14.30 -1.22 17.14
CA LEU A 53 13.45 -0.64 18.18
C LEU A 53 12.13 -1.40 18.29
N LEU A 54 11.51 -1.73 17.16
CA LEU A 54 10.28 -2.54 17.16
C LEU A 54 10.56 -3.96 17.68
N HIS A 55 11.64 -4.60 17.22
CA HIS A 55 12.08 -5.90 17.73
C HIS A 55 12.29 -5.89 19.25
N THR A 56 12.96 -4.88 19.81
CA THR A 56 13.27 -4.81 21.25
C THR A 56 12.00 -4.70 22.09
N LYS A 57 10.95 -4.02 21.59
CA LYS A 57 9.66 -3.92 22.28
C LYS A 57 8.86 -5.23 22.25
N LEU A 58 8.92 -5.96 21.14
CA LEU A 58 8.13 -7.19 20.95
C LEU A 58 8.82 -8.47 21.44
N ASP A 59 10.16 -8.55 21.45
CA ASP A 59 10.89 -9.68 22.03
C ASP A 59 10.64 -9.80 23.54
N ALA A 60 10.45 -8.66 24.22
CA ALA A 60 10.05 -8.59 25.62
C ALA A 60 8.62 -9.13 25.90
N SER A 61 7.81 -9.38 24.87
CA SER A 61 6.43 -9.87 24.98
C SER A 61 6.12 -11.04 24.04
N LYS A 62 7.11 -11.69 23.41
CA LYS A 62 6.91 -12.74 22.38
C LYS A 62 6.18 -14.01 22.85
N ASP A 63 6.21 -14.28 24.15
CA ASP A 63 5.45 -15.36 24.78
C ASP A 63 3.97 -15.01 24.98
N GLN A 64 3.57 -13.75 24.74
CA GLN A 64 2.19 -13.28 24.75
C GLN A 64 1.67 -13.05 23.31
N PRO A 65 0.35 -13.18 23.09
CA PRO A 65 -0.28 -12.81 21.83
C PRO A 65 -0.06 -11.33 21.47
N LEU A 66 0.01 -11.03 20.17
CA LEU A 66 0.23 -9.67 19.69
C LEU A 66 -0.89 -8.68 20.08
N TYR A 67 -2.12 -9.14 20.35
CA TYR A 67 -3.17 -8.23 20.85
C TYR A 67 -2.86 -7.69 22.26
N ASP A 68 -2.25 -8.49 23.15
CA ASP A 68 -1.83 -8.02 24.47
C ASP A 68 -0.63 -7.07 24.38
N ALA A 69 0.22 -7.23 23.34
CA ALA A 69 1.26 -6.26 23.01
C ALA A 69 0.72 -4.96 22.37
N MET A 70 -0.48 -5.00 21.79
CA MET A 70 -1.16 -3.85 21.18
C MET A 70 -2.04 -3.06 22.15
N ASP A 71 -2.24 -3.52 23.39
CA ASP A 71 -2.95 -2.75 24.44
C ASP A 71 -2.25 -1.38 24.70
N ASP A 72 -0.94 -1.22 24.44
CA ASP A 72 -0.24 0.07 24.37
C ASP A 72 0.38 0.31 22.97
N LEU A 73 -0.50 0.32 21.97
CA LEU A 73 -0.18 0.67 20.58
C LEU A 73 0.57 2.02 20.46
N PRO A 74 0.26 3.09 21.22
CA PRO A 74 1.03 4.34 21.18
C PRO A 74 2.49 4.16 21.59
N ALA A 75 2.80 3.51 22.71
CA ALA A 75 4.19 3.29 23.12
C ALA A 75 4.92 2.33 22.17
N LEU A 76 4.22 1.31 21.66
CA LEU A 76 4.76 0.36 20.69
C LEU A 76 5.18 1.05 19.38
N THR A 77 4.33 1.93 18.85
CA THR A 77 4.50 2.55 17.52
C THR A 77 5.09 3.97 17.54
N ALA A 78 5.37 4.55 18.71
CA ALA A 78 5.84 5.94 18.87
C ALA A 78 6.98 6.39 17.92
N HIS A 79 7.92 5.49 17.61
CA HIS A 79 9.06 5.77 16.73
C HIS A 79 8.70 5.79 15.23
N PHE A 80 7.52 5.30 14.84
CA PHE A 80 7.13 5.16 13.44
C PHE A 80 7.06 6.52 12.70
N GLY A 81 6.67 7.59 13.39
CA GLY A 81 6.63 8.94 12.83
C GLY A 81 8.01 9.56 12.50
N SER A 82 9.11 8.88 12.86
CA SER A 82 10.49 9.31 12.60
C SER A 82 11.25 8.40 11.63
N SER A 83 10.59 7.41 11.04
CA SER A 83 11.17 6.50 10.03
C SER A 83 10.50 6.71 8.67
N ILE A 84 11.26 6.52 7.60
CA ILE A 84 10.74 6.49 6.23
C ILE A 84 10.03 5.17 5.90
N SER A 85 10.31 4.10 6.64
CA SER A 85 9.78 2.74 6.41
C SER A 85 8.33 2.53 6.84
N TYR A 86 7.67 3.55 7.38
CA TYR A 86 6.34 3.43 7.98
C TYR A 86 5.44 4.57 7.53
N SER A 87 4.19 4.25 7.19
CA SER A 87 3.23 5.29 6.78
C SER A 87 2.93 6.27 7.93
N SER A 88 3.13 7.56 7.64
CA SER A 88 2.74 8.66 8.51
C SER A 88 1.22 8.91 8.51
N THR A 89 0.51 8.49 7.46
CA THR A 89 -0.91 8.79 7.22
C THR A 89 -1.86 7.63 7.53
N ALA A 90 -1.36 6.39 7.63
CA ALA A 90 -2.16 5.22 7.99
C ALA A 90 -2.26 5.01 9.51
N HIS A 91 -3.33 4.34 9.93
CA HIS A 91 -3.59 4.00 11.32
C HIS A 91 -2.51 3.05 11.88
N LYS A 92 -2.06 3.28 13.12
CA LYS A 92 -0.81 2.69 13.63
C LYS A 92 -0.89 1.18 13.88
N ALA A 93 -2.07 0.63 14.16
CA ALA A 93 -2.27 -0.82 14.24
C ALA A 93 -2.00 -1.50 12.89
N ASN A 94 -2.44 -0.87 11.80
CA ASN A 94 -2.36 -1.40 10.45
C ASN A 94 -0.89 -1.39 9.99
N VAL A 95 -0.20 -0.26 10.19
CA VAL A 95 1.25 -0.11 9.93
C VAL A 95 2.08 -1.09 10.76
N LEU A 96 1.69 -1.39 12.01
CA LEU A 96 2.35 -2.38 12.85
C LEU A 96 2.16 -3.81 12.32
N VAL A 97 0.92 -4.20 11.96
CA VAL A 97 0.66 -5.53 11.41
C VAL A 97 1.33 -5.71 10.06
N ASP A 98 1.41 -4.65 9.24
CA ASP A 98 2.15 -4.65 7.97
C ASP A 98 3.65 -4.87 8.19
N ALA A 99 4.27 -4.08 9.08
CA ALA A 99 5.68 -4.22 9.46
C ALA A 99 6.01 -5.63 9.98
N LEU A 100 5.09 -6.27 10.70
CA LEU A 100 5.30 -7.63 11.20
C LEU A 100 4.97 -8.72 10.17
N SER A 101 4.04 -8.49 9.24
CA SER A 101 3.62 -9.51 8.27
C SER A 101 4.51 -9.55 7.02
N GLN A 102 4.99 -8.40 6.56
CA GLN A 102 5.89 -8.26 5.41
C GLN A 102 6.86 -7.07 5.66
N PRO A 103 7.78 -7.17 6.64
CA PRO A 103 8.75 -6.12 6.96
C PRO A 103 9.50 -5.61 5.74
N ASN A 104 9.74 -4.30 5.66
CA ASN A 104 10.49 -3.64 4.59
C ASN A 104 10.05 -3.97 3.14
N VAL A 105 8.88 -4.57 2.87
CA VAL A 105 8.49 -5.06 1.52
C VAL A 105 8.49 -4.00 0.41
N ASP A 106 8.42 -2.71 0.78
CA ASP A 106 8.47 -1.56 -0.13
C ASP A 106 9.90 -0.97 -0.31
N ILE A 107 10.94 -1.52 0.35
CA ILE A 107 12.29 -0.93 0.48
C ILE A 107 13.43 -1.98 0.37
N ASP A 108 13.21 -3.20 0.86
CA ASP A 108 14.17 -4.31 0.90
C ASP A 108 13.57 -5.53 0.22
N PHE A 109 14.41 -6.34 -0.44
CA PHE A 109 14.00 -7.43 -1.33
C PHE A 109 14.73 -8.76 -1.04
N ASP A 110 15.43 -8.87 0.09
CA ASP A 110 15.85 -10.17 0.63
C ASP A 110 14.64 -10.91 1.23
N PRO A 111 14.33 -12.15 0.80
CA PRO A 111 13.27 -12.97 1.41
C PRO A 111 13.43 -13.19 2.93
N VAL A 112 14.66 -13.15 3.47
CA VAL A 112 14.90 -13.28 4.92
C VAL A 112 14.63 -11.96 5.64
N ALA A 113 14.97 -10.82 5.05
CA ALA A 113 14.62 -9.48 5.54
C ALA A 113 13.13 -9.12 5.42
N THR A 114 12.41 -9.72 4.45
CA THR A 114 10.99 -9.43 4.16
C THR A 114 9.98 -10.43 4.71
N GLY A 115 10.40 -11.64 5.09
CA GLY A 115 9.49 -12.67 5.62
C GLY A 115 8.76 -12.27 6.92
N THR A 116 7.52 -12.75 7.06
CA THR A 116 6.66 -12.53 8.25
C THR A 116 7.37 -12.83 9.56
N ARG A 117 7.29 -11.90 10.52
CA ARG A 117 7.72 -12.05 11.92
C ARG A 117 6.58 -12.51 12.84
N VAL A 118 5.45 -12.93 12.26
CA VAL A 118 4.27 -13.43 12.97
C VAL A 118 4.12 -14.93 12.75
N ARG A 119 4.05 -15.70 13.85
CA ARG A 119 3.51 -17.06 13.85
C ARG A 119 2.05 -17.05 14.32
N TYR A 120 1.27 -18.03 13.91
CA TYR A 120 -0.10 -18.22 14.40
C TYR A 120 -0.19 -19.50 15.21
N GLN A 121 -0.81 -19.42 16.39
CA GLN A 121 -1.02 -20.55 17.28
C GLN A 121 -2.51 -20.70 17.57
N TYR A 122 -3.02 -21.91 17.35
CA TYR A 122 -4.42 -22.23 17.65
C TYR A 122 -4.63 -22.45 19.15
N ASP A 123 -5.58 -21.71 19.74
CA ASP A 123 -6.11 -21.96 21.08
C ASP A 123 -7.66 -22.01 21.02
N PRO A 124 -8.29 -23.17 21.30
CA PRO A 124 -9.74 -23.29 21.29
C PRO A 124 -10.43 -22.44 22.39
N GLY A 125 -9.70 -22.02 23.44
CA GLY A 125 -10.20 -21.11 24.47
C GLY A 125 -10.42 -19.67 24.01
N TYR A 126 -9.98 -19.33 22.79
CA TYR A 126 -10.20 -18.06 22.12
C TYR A 126 -11.02 -18.20 20.82
N LYS A 127 -11.48 -19.42 20.47
CA LYS A 127 -12.40 -19.61 19.35
C LYS A 127 -13.78 -19.08 19.71
N MET A 128 -14.32 -18.24 18.83
CA MET A 128 -15.66 -17.65 18.94
C MET A 128 -16.62 -18.29 17.93
N ASP A 129 -17.87 -18.42 18.34
CA ASP A 129 -18.97 -18.79 17.44
C ASP A 129 -19.24 -17.63 16.46
N HIS A 130 -19.01 -17.86 15.17
CA HIS A 130 -19.14 -16.82 14.16
C HIS A 130 -19.50 -17.37 12.78
N VAL A 131 -20.19 -16.55 11.98
CA VAL A 131 -20.59 -16.87 10.61
C VAL A 131 -20.22 -15.70 9.70
N VAL A 132 -19.63 -15.99 8.55
CA VAL A 132 -19.33 -15.05 7.47
C VAL A 132 -20.35 -15.25 6.35
N VAL A 133 -21.04 -14.17 5.96
CA VAL A 133 -22.09 -14.19 4.93
C VAL A 133 -21.71 -13.26 3.79
N GLY A 134 -21.67 -13.76 2.56
CA GLY A 134 -21.39 -12.92 1.38
C GLY A 134 -22.16 -13.32 0.12
N CYS A 135 -22.48 -12.30 -0.68
CA CYS A 135 -23.29 -12.42 -1.89
C CYS A 135 -22.53 -12.99 -3.10
N SER A 136 -21.19 -12.89 -3.10
CA SER A 136 -20.34 -13.52 -4.11
C SER A 136 -20.52 -15.04 -4.11
N THR A 137 -20.27 -15.69 -5.24
CA THR A 137 -20.51 -17.14 -5.39
C THR A 137 -19.50 -18.02 -4.67
N LEU A 138 -18.29 -17.49 -4.50
CA LEU A 138 -17.14 -18.08 -3.82
C LEU A 138 -16.56 -17.08 -2.81
N PRO A 139 -15.78 -17.55 -1.81
CA PRO A 139 -15.02 -16.69 -0.91
C PRO A 139 -14.06 -15.75 -1.65
N GLY A 140 -13.79 -14.58 -1.08
CA GLY A 140 -12.98 -13.51 -1.68
C GLY A 140 -13.77 -12.23 -2.02
N GLY A 141 -15.10 -12.25 -1.95
CA GLY A 141 -15.95 -11.09 -2.26
C GLY A 141 -15.76 -10.63 -3.70
N GLN A 142 -15.57 -9.33 -3.92
CA GLN A 142 -15.36 -8.75 -5.26
C GLN A 142 -14.14 -9.29 -6.04
N TRP A 143 -13.26 -10.07 -5.40
CA TRP A 143 -12.21 -10.77 -6.13
C TRP A 143 -12.79 -11.95 -6.93
N SER A 144 -13.76 -12.69 -6.38
CA SER A 144 -14.30 -13.89 -7.02
C SER A 144 -15.24 -13.63 -8.19
N ASP A 145 -15.72 -12.39 -8.40
CA ASP A 145 -16.54 -12.00 -9.57
C ASP A 145 -15.92 -12.47 -10.92
N VAL A 146 -14.59 -12.51 -11.02
CA VAL A 146 -13.85 -12.91 -12.25
C VAL A 146 -14.03 -14.40 -12.60
N LEU A 147 -14.40 -15.24 -11.61
CA LEU A 147 -14.58 -16.68 -11.79
C LEU A 147 -16.02 -17.04 -12.22
N ASP A 148 -16.98 -16.12 -12.10
CA ASP A 148 -18.39 -16.33 -12.47
C ASP A 148 -18.62 -16.09 -13.97
N GLY A 149 -17.97 -16.90 -14.82
CA GLY A 149 -18.15 -16.86 -16.27
C GLY A 149 -17.57 -15.60 -16.95
N TYR A 150 -16.75 -14.82 -16.24
CA TYR A 150 -16.15 -13.58 -16.76
C TYR A 150 -14.97 -13.80 -17.73
N GLU A 151 -14.58 -15.06 -18.00
CA GLU A 151 -13.52 -15.42 -18.95
C GLU A 151 -13.83 -14.94 -20.39
N GLU A 152 -15.11 -14.84 -20.79
CA GLU A 152 -15.50 -14.25 -22.09
C GLU A 152 -15.34 -12.71 -22.15
N LYS A 153 -15.29 -12.02 -21.01
CA LYS A 153 -15.19 -10.55 -20.93
C LYS A 153 -13.74 -10.03 -20.88
N GLY A 154 -12.83 -10.80 -20.29
CA GLY A 154 -11.40 -10.47 -20.20
C GLY A 154 -11.00 -9.56 -19.03
N ASP A 155 -11.62 -9.73 -17.87
CA ASP A 155 -11.35 -9.01 -16.60
C ASP A 155 -10.18 -9.62 -15.80
N ASP A 156 -9.12 -10.06 -16.47
CA ASP A 156 -7.98 -10.74 -15.82
C ASP A 156 -6.78 -9.81 -15.64
N ALA A 157 -7.03 -8.68 -14.99
CA ALA A 157 -6.02 -7.66 -14.75
C ALA A 157 -4.91 -8.16 -13.81
N HIS A 158 -3.66 -7.76 -14.06
CA HIS A 158 -2.64 -7.78 -13.02
C HIS A 158 -3.01 -6.81 -11.90
N THR A 159 -2.74 -7.18 -10.64
CA THR A 159 -3.02 -6.32 -9.48
C THR A 159 -2.16 -5.07 -9.46
N LEU A 160 -2.54 -4.11 -8.60
CA LEU A 160 -1.63 -3.07 -8.12
C LEU A 160 -0.65 -3.69 -7.11
N SER A 161 -1.16 -4.28 -6.05
CA SER A 161 -0.38 -4.85 -4.94
C SER A 161 0.38 -6.12 -5.35
N TYR A 162 1.61 -6.29 -4.87
CA TYR A 162 2.38 -7.52 -5.00
C TYR A 162 1.71 -8.72 -4.31
N ALA A 163 1.98 -9.93 -4.80
CA ALA A 163 1.48 -11.20 -4.26
C ALA A 163 1.57 -11.29 -2.72
N GLU A 164 2.72 -10.91 -2.16
CA GLU A 164 2.96 -11.00 -0.72
C GLU A 164 2.11 -10.05 0.12
N THR A 165 1.69 -8.91 -0.43
CA THR A 165 0.79 -7.96 0.27
C THR A 165 -0.69 -8.32 0.14
N LEU A 166 -1.01 -9.38 -0.61
CA LEU A 166 -2.33 -10.00 -0.76
C LEU A 166 -2.44 -11.32 0.03
N SER A 167 -1.34 -11.80 0.62
CA SER A 167 -1.31 -12.99 1.46
C SER A 167 -2.20 -12.86 2.70
N LEU A 168 -2.95 -13.91 2.99
CA LEU A 168 -3.70 -14.17 4.21
C LEU A 168 -2.92 -15.14 5.14
N PRO A 169 -3.20 -15.11 6.47
CA PRO A 169 -2.39 -15.80 7.47
C PRO A 169 -2.60 -17.31 7.47
N GLY A 170 -1.58 -18.07 7.85
CA GLY A 170 -1.59 -19.54 7.83
C GLY A 170 -1.49 -20.19 6.45
N PHE A 171 -1.81 -19.47 5.36
CA PHE A 171 -1.72 -19.98 3.98
C PHE A 171 -1.41 -18.81 3.01
N SER A 172 -0.12 -18.52 2.75
CA SER A 172 0.31 -17.36 1.94
C SER A 172 0.08 -17.52 0.43
N PHE A 173 0.10 -16.41 -0.32
CA PHE A 173 -0.02 -16.46 -1.78
C PHE A 173 1.17 -17.17 -2.43
N ARG A 174 2.41 -16.98 -1.93
CA ARG A 174 3.59 -17.74 -2.39
C ARG A 174 3.36 -19.24 -2.29
N HIS A 175 2.90 -19.72 -1.13
CA HIS A 175 2.67 -21.14 -0.92
C HIS A 175 1.53 -21.68 -1.82
N PHE A 176 0.49 -20.89 -2.08
CA PHE A 176 -0.52 -21.20 -3.09
C PHE A 176 0.09 -21.34 -4.49
N TYR A 177 0.88 -20.35 -4.93
CA TYR A 177 1.51 -20.31 -6.25
C TYR A 177 2.40 -21.55 -6.47
N GLU A 178 3.34 -21.80 -5.56
CA GLU A 178 4.27 -22.93 -5.63
C GLU A 178 3.58 -24.30 -5.64
N THR A 179 2.38 -24.42 -5.06
CA THR A 179 1.65 -25.70 -4.94
C THR A 179 0.47 -25.90 -5.90
N HIS A 180 0.04 -24.88 -6.64
CA HIS A 180 -1.09 -24.97 -7.59
C HIS A 180 -0.79 -24.42 -8.99
N ILE A 181 0.30 -23.65 -9.16
CA ILE A 181 0.81 -23.17 -10.45
C ILE A 181 2.14 -23.87 -10.83
N GLU A 182 2.68 -24.71 -9.92
CA GLU A 182 3.85 -25.59 -10.13
C GLU A 182 5.13 -24.88 -10.61
N ALA A 183 5.31 -23.61 -10.21
CA ALA A 183 6.48 -22.80 -10.53
C ALA A 183 7.01 -22.04 -9.30
N GLU A 184 8.29 -21.68 -9.31
CA GLU A 184 8.85 -20.73 -8.35
C GLU A 184 8.22 -19.34 -8.55
N MET A 185 7.71 -18.72 -7.49
CA MET A 185 7.02 -17.44 -7.62
C MET A 185 7.99 -16.30 -7.97
N PRO A 186 7.84 -15.61 -9.12
CA PRO A 186 8.72 -14.51 -9.50
C PRO A 186 8.75 -13.39 -8.46
N ARG A 187 9.94 -12.82 -8.23
CA ARG A 187 10.08 -11.56 -7.48
C ARG A 187 9.22 -10.47 -8.13
N PHE A 188 8.65 -9.59 -7.33
CA PHE A 188 7.76 -8.51 -7.78
C PHE A 188 6.50 -8.95 -8.55
N MET A 189 6.10 -10.23 -8.45
CA MET A 189 4.84 -10.68 -9.03
C MET A 189 3.66 -9.86 -8.49
N ARG A 190 3.07 -9.06 -9.37
CA ARG A 190 1.69 -8.57 -9.27
C ARG A 190 0.79 -9.66 -9.89
N PRO A 191 0.14 -10.53 -9.11
CA PRO A 191 -0.63 -11.66 -9.65
C PRO A 191 -1.82 -11.19 -10.49
N ARG A 192 -2.39 -12.11 -11.28
CA ARG A 192 -3.63 -11.84 -12.02
C ARG A 192 -4.84 -11.89 -11.10
N ARG A 193 -5.90 -11.15 -11.46
CA ARG A 193 -7.16 -11.13 -10.69
C ARG A 193 -7.76 -12.53 -10.54
N SER A 194 -7.68 -13.38 -11.57
CA SER A 194 -8.12 -14.78 -11.48
C SER A 194 -7.30 -15.62 -10.49
N ASP A 195 -5.99 -15.40 -10.38
CA ASP A 195 -5.14 -16.13 -9.44
C ASP A 195 -5.41 -15.71 -7.98
N VAL A 196 -5.61 -14.42 -7.74
CA VAL A 196 -6.03 -13.89 -6.43
C VAL A 196 -7.43 -14.40 -6.05
N ALA A 197 -8.34 -14.53 -7.03
CA ALA A 197 -9.66 -15.09 -6.82
C ALA A 197 -9.63 -16.60 -6.49
N ARG A 198 -8.80 -17.38 -7.20
CA ARG A 198 -8.54 -18.81 -6.91
C ARG A 198 -7.93 -18.98 -5.52
N TYR A 199 -6.95 -18.15 -5.17
CA TYR A 199 -6.32 -18.14 -3.86
C TYR A 199 -7.33 -17.90 -2.72
N TYR A 200 -8.13 -16.83 -2.80
CA TYR A 200 -9.13 -16.53 -1.76
C TYR A 200 -10.29 -17.53 -1.71
N SER A 201 -10.68 -18.16 -2.83
CA SER A 201 -11.73 -19.18 -2.81
C SER A 201 -11.29 -20.48 -2.14
N MET A 202 -10.00 -20.85 -2.26
CA MET A 202 -9.41 -22.02 -1.59
C MET A 202 -9.02 -21.77 -0.12
N TYR A 203 -8.74 -20.52 0.25
CA TYR A 203 -8.24 -20.16 1.58
C TYR A 203 -9.07 -20.74 2.75
N PRO A 204 -10.42 -20.66 2.79
CA PRO A 204 -11.20 -21.15 3.92
C PRO A 204 -11.02 -22.63 4.23
N GLN A 205 -10.83 -23.47 3.21
CA GLN A 205 -10.55 -24.89 3.37
C GLN A 205 -9.13 -25.11 3.89
N LYS A 206 -8.14 -24.41 3.30
CA LYS A 206 -6.72 -24.55 3.64
C LYS A 206 -6.40 -24.18 5.09
N VAL A 207 -7.17 -23.26 5.70
CA VAL A 207 -6.99 -22.83 7.11
C VAL A 207 -8.09 -23.28 8.08
N GLY A 208 -8.99 -24.18 7.66
CA GLY A 208 -10.00 -24.78 8.55
C GLY A 208 -11.10 -23.84 9.04
N ILE A 209 -11.50 -22.85 8.21
CA ILE A 209 -12.63 -21.94 8.47
C ILE A 209 -13.80 -22.10 7.47
N GLU A 210 -13.72 -23.06 6.53
CA GLU A 210 -14.79 -23.38 5.57
C GLU A 210 -16.16 -23.59 6.26
N GLU A 211 -16.17 -24.15 7.48
CA GLU A 211 -17.40 -24.30 8.26
C GLU A 211 -18.04 -22.98 8.74
N ASN A 212 -17.33 -21.87 8.71
CA ASN A 212 -17.84 -20.56 9.14
C ASN A 212 -18.23 -19.67 7.94
N VAL A 213 -17.87 -20.04 6.71
CA VAL A 213 -18.03 -19.17 5.51
C VAL A 213 -19.18 -19.65 4.62
N PHE A 214 -20.10 -18.73 4.31
CA PHE A 214 -21.29 -18.99 3.50
C PHE A 214 -21.39 -17.98 2.33
N SER A 215 -21.35 -18.49 1.11
CA SER A 215 -21.40 -17.73 -0.15
C SER A 215 -22.78 -17.81 -0.83
N ARG A 216 -23.06 -16.96 -1.82
CA ARG A 216 -24.36 -16.80 -2.52
C ARG A 216 -25.48 -16.27 -1.62
N LEU A 217 -25.14 -15.52 -0.58
CA LEU A 217 -26.05 -15.00 0.44
C LEU A 217 -26.02 -13.48 0.53
N THR A 218 -27.16 -12.83 0.28
CA THR A 218 -27.30 -11.37 0.40
C THR A 218 -27.97 -11.01 1.71
N VAL A 219 -27.31 -10.23 2.56
CA VAL A 219 -27.96 -9.61 3.72
C VAL A 219 -28.87 -8.47 3.22
N THR A 220 -30.16 -8.52 3.55
CA THR A 220 -31.17 -7.59 3.01
C THR A 220 -31.78 -6.66 4.06
N ASN A 221 -31.73 -7.03 5.33
CA ASN A 221 -32.17 -6.19 6.45
C ASN A 221 -31.43 -6.55 7.73
N ILE A 222 -31.08 -5.54 8.53
CA ILE A 222 -30.49 -5.64 9.87
C ILE A 222 -31.25 -4.68 10.76
N VAL A 223 -31.88 -5.22 11.81
CA VAL A 223 -32.55 -4.45 12.87
C VAL A 223 -31.98 -4.84 14.23
N ARG A 224 -32.05 -3.93 15.20
CA ARG A 224 -31.87 -4.30 16.61
C ARG A 224 -33.00 -5.23 17.05
N ASP A 225 -32.65 -6.22 17.87
CA ASP A 225 -33.56 -7.22 18.44
C ASP A 225 -33.77 -6.96 19.93
N ASP A 226 -35.00 -7.15 20.42
CA ASP A 226 -35.40 -6.78 21.80
C ASP A 226 -34.58 -7.51 22.88
N GLY A 227 -33.92 -8.62 22.53
CA GLY A 227 -32.99 -9.38 23.37
C GLY A 227 -31.57 -8.80 23.48
N ALA A 228 -31.37 -7.50 23.21
CA ALA A 228 -30.08 -6.80 23.20
C ALA A 228 -29.06 -7.34 22.16
N GLY A 229 -29.55 -7.69 20.98
CA GLY A 229 -28.74 -8.11 19.83
C GLY A 229 -29.33 -7.58 18.51
N PHE A 230 -29.25 -8.39 17.47
CA PHE A 230 -29.74 -8.08 16.13
C PHE A 230 -30.50 -9.25 15.50
N LEU A 231 -31.52 -8.91 14.70
CA LEU A 231 -32.20 -9.83 13.80
C LEU A 231 -31.83 -9.45 12.36
N VAL A 232 -31.35 -10.43 11.61
CA VAL A 232 -30.80 -10.23 10.26
C VAL A 232 -31.51 -11.12 9.25
N SER A 233 -31.99 -10.51 8.16
CA SER A 233 -32.58 -11.19 7.01
C SER A 233 -31.49 -11.52 5.98
N VAL A 234 -31.42 -12.78 5.58
CA VAL A 234 -30.43 -13.30 4.62
C VAL A 234 -31.16 -13.98 3.47
N GLN A 235 -30.93 -13.52 2.25
CA GLN A 235 -31.59 -13.97 1.02
C GLN A 235 -30.67 -14.85 0.16
N CYS A 236 -31.20 -15.95 -0.36
CA CYS A 236 -30.56 -16.83 -1.34
C CYS A 236 -31.57 -17.16 -2.45
N GLY A 237 -31.41 -16.53 -3.62
CA GLY A 237 -32.44 -16.56 -4.67
C GLY A 237 -33.75 -15.96 -4.17
N GLU A 238 -34.85 -16.73 -4.23
CA GLU A 238 -36.16 -16.34 -3.69
C GLU A 238 -36.33 -16.66 -2.19
N LYS A 239 -35.44 -17.47 -1.59
CA LYS A 239 -35.54 -17.88 -0.18
C LYS A 239 -34.98 -16.79 0.73
N VAL A 240 -35.65 -16.52 1.84
CA VAL A 240 -35.17 -15.63 2.91
C VAL A 240 -35.19 -16.39 4.23
N ASP A 241 -34.01 -16.50 4.84
CA ASP A 241 -33.83 -17.01 6.20
C ASP A 241 -33.60 -15.84 7.18
N LEU A 242 -33.78 -16.13 8.48
CA LEU A 242 -33.52 -15.20 9.58
C LEU A 242 -32.45 -15.78 10.50
N ILE A 243 -31.45 -14.96 10.84
CA ILE A 243 -30.41 -15.27 11.84
C ILE A 243 -30.41 -14.20 12.93
N ARG A 244 -30.32 -14.63 14.19
CA ARG A 244 -30.08 -13.74 15.35
C ARG A 244 -28.60 -13.69 15.67
N CYS A 245 -28.09 -12.52 16.05
CA CYS A 245 -26.72 -12.39 16.55
C CYS A 245 -26.57 -11.35 17.67
N GLN A 246 -25.51 -11.47 18.47
CA GLN A 246 -25.17 -10.49 19.51
C GLN A 246 -24.30 -9.37 18.92
N HIS A 247 -23.36 -9.72 18.04
CA HIS A 247 -22.44 -8.79 17.39
C HIS A 247 -22.48 -8.90 15.87
N ILE A 248 -22.29 -7.76 15.21
CA ILE A 248 -22.17 -7.64 13.76
C ILE A 248 -20.81 -7.01 13.42
N VAL A 249 -20.15 -7.53 12.39
CA VAL A 249 -18.95 -6.91 11.81
C VAL A 249 -19.18 -6.66 10.33
N LEU A 250 -19.07 -5.41 9.89
CA LEU A 250 -19.26 -5.04 8.49
C LEU A 250 -17.92 -5.11 7.74
N ALA A 251 -17.87 -6.04 6.79
CA ALA A 251 -16.72 -6.35 5.94
C ALA A 251 -17.09 -6.31 4.44
N SER A 252 -18.20 -5.65 4.09
CA SER A 252 -18.80 -5.62 2.75
C SER A 252 -18.08 -4.72 1.75
N GLY A 253 -17.10 -3.93 2.21
CA GLY A 253 -16.26 -3.06 1.40
C GLY A 253 -16.94 -1.76 0.95
N LEU A 254 -16.25 -0.98 0.11
CA LEU A 254 -16.73 0.34 -0.37
C LEU A 254 -17.07 0.37 -1.87
N PHE A 255 -16.49 -0.53 -2.67
CA PHE A 255 -16.35 -0.32 -4.11
C PHE A 255 -17.47 -0.99 -4.94
N SER A 256 -18.70 -1.03 -4.40
CA SER A 256 -19.82 -1.77 -4.98
C SER A 256 -20.53 -1.02 -6.11
N HIS A 257 -20.79 0.28 -5.96
CA HIS A 257 -21.49 1.08 -6.97
C HIS A 257 -20.59 2.23 -7.48
N PRO A 258 -20.60 2.55 -8.78
CA PRO A 258 -20.05 3.79 -9.28
C PRO A 258 -20.58 5.02 -8.54
N CYS A 259 -19.75 6.04 -8.37
CA CYS A 259 -20.25 7.39 -8.11
C CYS A 259 -21.00 7.85 -9.36
N PRO A 260 -22.25 8.36 -9.24
CA PRO A 260 -22.99 8.82 -10.42
C PRO A 260 -22.26 10.01 -11.08
N PRO A 261 -22.18 10.05 -12.42
CA PRO A 261 -21.76 11.26 -13.11
C PRO A 261 -22.81 12.39 -12.92
N PRO A 262 -22.43 13.67 -13.11
CA PRO A 262 -23.39 14.77 -13.10
C PRO A 262 -24.50 14.62 -14.15
N ASP A 263 -25.67 15.20 -13.90
CA ASP A 263 -26.85 15.10 -14.78
C ASP A 263 -26.58 15.53 -16.24
N THR A 264 -25.63 16.45 -16.45
CA THR A 264 -25.14 16.88 -17.77
C THR A 264 -24.51 15.75 -18.59
N VAL A 265 -23.93 14.76 -17.92
CA VAL A 265 -23.10 13.69 -18.48
C VAL A 265 -23.81 12.33 -18.38
N ALA A 266 -24.62 12.11 -17.34
CA ALA A 266 -25.32 10.85 -17.08
C ALA A 266 -26.11 10.25 -18.27
N PRO A 267 -26.80 11.02 -19.13
CA PRO A 267 -27.51 10.48 -20.29
C PRO A 267 -26.61 9.89 -21.38
N TYR A 268 -25.32 10.27 -21.40
CA TYR A 268 -24.36 9.98 -22.47
C TYR A 268 -23.21 9.06 -22.02
N VAL A 269 -23.37 8.46 -20.84
CA VAL A 269 -22.49 7.42 -20.32
C VAL A 269 -23.26 6.12 -20.43
N ASP A 270 -22.68 5.12 -21.13
CA ASP A 270 -23.24 3.77 -21.14
C ASP A 270 -23.53 3.31 -19.71
N ASN A 271 -24.73 2.77 -19.45
CA ASN A 271 -25.13 2.22 -18.14
C ASN A 271 -24.45 0.85 -17.87
N ASP A 272 -23.16 0.75 -18.17
CA ASP A 272 -22.29 -0.39 -17.95
C ASP A 272 -21.92 -0.53 -16.47
N ALA A 273 -22.90 -0.86 -15.65
CA ALA A 273 -22.65 -1.50 -14.36
C ALA A 273 -21.89 -2.85 -14.52
N ASP A 274 -21.98 -3.45 -15.71
CA ASP A 274 -21.50 -4.78 -16.09
C ASP A 274 -20.22 -4.84 -16.95
N ARG A 275 -19.54 -3.71 -17.25
CA ARG A 275 -18.23 -3.80 -17.92
C ARG A 275 -17.11 -4.17 -16.94
N PRO A 276 -16.15 -5.00 -17.41
CA PRO A 276 -15.07 -5.50 -16.58
C PRO A 276 -14.11 -4.40 -16.11
N ARG A 277 -13.36 -4.69 -15.05
CA ARG A 277 -12.11 -3.97 -14.73
C ARG A 277 -11.06 -4.33 -15.79
N GLY A 278 -9.93 -3.61 -15.82
CA GLY A 278 -9.11 -3.46 -17.01
C GLY A 278 -8.69 -4.75 -17.74
N ARG A 279 -8.96 -4.81 -19.06
CA ARG A 279 -8.19 -5.64 -20.00
C ARG A 279 -6.73 -5.17 -20.05
N THR A 280 -5.87 -5.63 -19.14
CA THR A 280 -4.42 -5.51 -19.35
C THR A 280 -3.96 -6.57 -20.34
N LEU A 281 -4.17 -6.29 -21.63
CA LEU A 281 -3.32 -6.84 -22.67
C LEU A 281 -1.93 -6.21 -22.48
N TYR A 282 -1.01 -6.98 -21.91
CA TYR A 282 0.42 -6.63 -21.86
C TYR A 282 1.03 -6.77 -23.26
N ASP A 283 0.72 -5.80 -24.11
CA ASP A 283 1.53 -5.43 -25.27
C ASP A 283 1.63 -3.90 -25.25
N SER A 284 2.80 -3.38 -24.86
CA SER A 284 2.97 -2.08 -24.19
C SER A 284 2.96 -0.86 -25.13
N ALA A 285 2.15 -0.96 -26.18
CA ALA A 285 2.23 -0.15 -27.39
C ALA A 285 2.07 1.36 -27.15
N ILE A 286 0.96 1.85 -26.54
CA ILE A 286 0.75 3.30 -26.32
C ILE A 286 2.00 3.93 -25.66
N LEU A 287 2.55 3.25 -24.66
CA LEU A 287 3.69 3.74 -23.91
C LEU A 287 5.01 3.64 -24.68
N SER A 288 5.12 2.82 -25.73
CA SER A 288 6.30 2.81 -26.61
C SER A 288 6.34 3.99 -27.58
N GLU A 289 5.19 4.42 -28.11
CA GLU A 289 5.15 5.62 -28.96
C GLU A 289 5.36 6.90 -28.10
N LEU A 290 4.77 6.94 -26.91
CA LEU A 290 5.04 8.01 -25.93
C LEU A 290 6.48 8.01 -25.39
N ALA A 291 7.18 6.87 -25.40
CA ALA A 291 8.62 6.81 -25.11
C ALA A 291 9.48 7.20 -26.34
N SER A 292 8.97 7.07 -27.56
CA SER A 292 9.62 7.56 -28.78
C SER A 292 9.46 9.07 -29.00
N ALA A 293 8.46 9.68 -28.35
CA ALA A 293 8.28 11.13 -28.27
C ALA A 293 9.34 11.75 -27.33
N SER A 294 10.58 11.86 -27.81
CA SER A 294 11.73 12.34 -27.05
C SER A 294 11.57 13.81 -26.60
N TYR A 295 11.20 14.00 -25.34
CA TYR A 295 11.22 15.30 -24.67
C TYR A 295 12.66 15.72 -24.36
N GLY A 296 13.37 16.24 -25.35
CA GLY A 296 14.68 16.87 -25.15
C GLY A 296 14.58 18.19 -24.37
N PRO A 297 15.65 18.61 -23.67
CA PRO A 297 15.72 19.94 -23.07
C PRO A 297 15.68 21.03 -24.15
N ALA A 298 15.16 22.21 -23.79
CA ALA A 298 15.00 23.32 -24.72
C ALA A 298 16.30 24.11 -24.90
N ASP A 299 17.06 23.84 -25.97
CA ASP A 299 17.75 24.82 -26.83
C ASP A 299 18.65 24.11 -27.87
N GLU A 300 18.24 24.09 -29.15
CA GLU A 300 19.14 24.26 -30.32
C GLU A 300 18.34 24.30 -31.66
N TYR A 301 18.97 24.79 -32.74
CA TYR A 301 18.35 25.01 -34.07
C TYR A 301 18.90 23.99 -35.09
N PRO A 302 18.11 23.49 -36.06
CA PRO A 302 18.49 22.31 -36.84
C PRO A 302 19.49 22.58 -37.99
N PRO A 303 20.42 21.64 -38.27
CA PRO A 303 21.10 21.48 -39.56
C PRO A 303 20.34 20.53 -40.51
N ASP A 304 20.78 20.46 -41.78
CA ASP A 304 19.92 20.09 -42.92
C ASP A 304 20.29 18.78 -43.68
N THR A 305 19.33 18.24 -44.41
CA THR A 305 19.40 17.24 -45.52
C THR A 305 20.12 15.87 -45.40
N SER A 306 19.30 14.83 -45.56
CA SER A 306 19.44 13.71 -46.55
C SER A 306 20.44 12.55 -46.36
N SER A 307 19.92 11.32 -46.45
CA SER A 307 20.25 10.35 -47.52
C SER A 307 19.28 9.15 -47.54
N ASP A 308 19.34 8.32 -48.59
CA ASP A 308 18.21 7.56 -49.19
C ASP A 308 18.20 6.04 -48.85
N SER A 309 17.15 5.34 -49.34
CA SER A 309 16.89 3.88 -49.39
C SER A 309 16.31 3.21 -48.13
N GLY A 310 15.33 2.28 -48.25
CA GLY A 310 14.55 1.91 -49.43
C GLY A 310 13.79 0.59 -49.26
N VAL A 311 12.45 0.63 -49.09
CA VAL A 311 11.59 -0.55 -48.89
C VAL A 311 10.32 -0.47 -49.77
N ALA A 312 9.73 -1.62 -50.10
CA ALA A 312 8.75 -1.78 -51.18
C ALA A 312 7.41 -1.04 -50.98
N LEU A 313 6.86 -0.53 -52.09
CA LEU A 313 5.54 0.10 -52.17
C LEU A 313 4.41 -0.94 -52.07
N THR A 314 3.95 -1.23 -50.85
CA THR A 314 2.55 -1.64 -50.65
C THR A 314 1.64 -0.44 -50.88
N LEU A 315 0.50 -0.64 -51.55
CA LEU A 315 -0.51 0.40 -51.69
C LEU A 315 -1.01 0.81 -50.29
N PRO A 316 -1.09 2.12 -49.97
CA PRO A 316 -1.61 2.54 -48.69
C PRO A 316 -3.08 2.11 -48.56
N PRO A 317 -3.53 1.63 -47.39
CA PRO A 317 -4.95 1.43 -47.16
C PRO A 317 -5.69 2.76 -47.30
N THR A 318 -6.92 2.72 -47.83
CA THR A 318 -7.79 3.89 -47.91
C THR A 318 -7.86 4.59 -46.56
N PRO A 319 -7.62 5.91 -46.45
CA PRO A 319 -7.64 6.60 -45.18
C PRO A 319 -9.07 6.65 -44.63
N THR A 320 -9.39 5.68 -43.77
CA THR A 320 -10.47 5.80 -42.79
C THR A 320 -10.19 7.03 -41.94
N LEU A 321 -11.22 7.84 -41.63
CA LEU A 321 -11.05 8.94 -40.67
C LEU A 321 -10.41 8.40 -39.37
N PRO A 322 -9.51 9.16 -38.74
CA PRO A 322 -9.00 8.78 -37.42
C PRO A 322 -10.20 8.65 -36.46
N PRO A 323 -10.27 7.58 -35.65
CA PRO A 323 -11.42 7.35 -34.78
C PRO A 323 -11.53 8.50 -33.77
N LEU A 324 -12.77 8.89 -33.43
CA LEU A 324 -12.99 9.96 -32.47
C LEU A 324 -12.38 9.63 -31.10
N PRO A 325 -11.87 10.64 -30.37
CA PRO A 325 -11.28 10.43 -29.06
C PRO A 325 -12.29 9.89 -28.04
N VAL A 326 -11.83 9.15 -27.04
CA VAL A 326 -12.62 8.84 -25.85
C VAL A 326 -12.38 9.92 -24.79
N LEU A 327 -13.45 10.40 -24.14
CA LEU A 327 -13.34 11.29 -22.98
C LEU A 327 -13.27 10.45 -21.70
N VAL A 328 -12.09 10.32 -21.11
CA VAL A 328 -11.88 9.65 -19.82
C VAL A 328 -11.90 10.70 -18.71
N ILE A 329 -12.70 10.48 -17.66
CA ILE A 329 -12.87 11.45 -16.56
C ILE A 329 -12.49 10.84 -15.21
N GLY A 330 -11.35 11.21 -14.64
CA GLY A 330 -10.90 10.75 -13.31
C GLY A 330 -9.40 10.90 -13.11
N SER A 331 -8.92 10.96 -11.87
CA SER A 331 -7.50 11.20 -11.56
C SER A 331 -6.81 10.08 -10.78
N GLY A 332 -7.39 8.87 -10.72
CA GLY A 332 -6.87 7.73 -9.96
C GLY A 332 -6.91 6.41 -10.74
N PHE A 333 -6.51 5.31 -10.07
CA PHE A 333 -6.25 4.00 -10.68
C PHE A 333 -7.27 3.57 -11.73
N SER A 334 -8.57 3.55 -11.46
CA SER A 334 -9.56 3.08 -12.45
C SER A 334 -9.61 3.89 -13.76
N ALA A 335 -9.18 5.16 -13.76
CA ALA A 335 -8.99 5.93 -14.99
C ALA A 335 -7.70 5.49 -15.72
N ALA A 336 -6.63 5.26 -14.97
CA ALA A 336 -5.35 4.77 -15.48
C ALA A 336 -5.47 3.35 -16.07
N ASP A 337 -6.10 2.42 -15.33
CA ASP A 337 -6.41 1.06 -15.76
C ASP A 337 -7.12 1.06 -17.12
N TYR A 338 -8.10 1.96 -17.30
CA TYR A 338 -8.83 2.07 -18.55
C TYR A 338 -7.94 2.64 -19.68
N ILE A 339 -7.16 3.69 -19.40
CA ILE A 339 -6.26 4.32 -20.37
C ILE A 339 -5.19 3.34 -20.85
N THR A 340 -4.63 2.50 -19.97
CA THR A 340 -3.63 1.48 -20.34
C THR A 340 -4.22 0.31 -21.13
N THR A 341 -5.56 0.15 -21.20
CA THR A 341 -6.22 -0.83 -22.09
C THR A 341 -6.38 -0.36 -23.54
N LEU A 342 -6.13 0.92 -23.85
CA LEU A 342 -6.46 1.49 -25.17
C LEU A 342 -5.42 1.10 -26.25
N PRO A 343 -5.83 0.98 -27.54
CA PRO A 343 -4.89 0.75 -28.66
C PRO A 343 -4.01 1.96 -28.99
N LEU A 344 -2.77 1.73 -29.48
CA LEU A 344 -1.75 2.74 -29.84
C LEU A 344 -2.32 4.09 -30.32
N ASN A 345 -2.98 4.04 -31.47
CA ASN A 345 -3.44 5.20 -32.24
C ASN A 345 -4.83 5.69 -31.84
N ARG A 346 -5.36 5.30 -30.68
CA ARG A 346 -6.69 5.69 -30.22
C ARG A 346 -6.63 7.07 -29.56
N PRO A 347 -7.24 8.13 -30.13
CA PRO A 347 -7.19 9.44 -29.51
C PRO A 347 -7.92 9.44 -28.15
N LEU A 348 -7.45 10.28 -27.24
CA LEU A 348 -7.85 10.27 -25.84
C LEU A 348 -7.86 11.70 -25.29
N VAL A 349 -9.02 12.16 -24.82
CA VAL A 349 -9.13 13.35 -23.97
C VAL A 349 -9.23 12.87 -22.53
N HIS A 350 -8.19 13.10 -21.74
CA HIS A 350 -8.14 12.73 -20.33
C HIS A 350 -8.40 13.97 -19.46
N MET A 351 -9.59 14.03 -18.86
CA MET A 351 -9.99 15.13 -17.96
C MET A 351 -9.87 14.69 -16.50
N TYR A 352 -9.05 15.39 -15.71
CA TYR A 352 -8.68 14.94 -14.37
C TYR A 352 -8.60 16.09 -13.37
N TYR A 353 -8.95 15.78 -12.11
CA TYR A 353 -8.75 16.70 -10.99
C TYR A 353 -7.26 16.76 -10.62
N TRP A 354 -6.74 17.98 -10.42
CA TRP A 354 -5.32 18.25 -10.20
C TRP A 354 -5.11 19.27 -9.08
N ASP A 355 -4.82 18.77 -7.87
CA ASP A 355 -4.28 19.52 -6.74
C ASP A 355 -3.09 18.74 -6.15
N PRO A 356 -1.85 18.99 -6.59
CA PRO A 356 -0.69 18.20 -6.17
C PRO A 356 -0.24 18.45 -4.72
N LEU A 357 -0.87 19.42 -4.03
CA LEU A 357 -0.55 19.85 -2.66
C LEU A 357 -1.54 19.28 -1.64
N ASN A 358 -2.84 19.59 -1.77
CA ASN A 358 -3.84 19.23 -0.76
C ASN A 358 -4.51 17.88 -1.04
N ARG A 359 -4.63 17.49 -2.32
CA ARG A 359 -5.34 16.27 -2.74
C ARG A 359 -4.72 15.69 -4.02
N PRO A 360 -3.46 15.22 -3.95
CA PRO A 360 -2.76 14.69 -5.12
C PRO A 360 -3.49 13.47 -5.70
N SER A 361 -3.29 13.25 -7.00
CA SER A 361 -3.60 11.95 -7.62
C SER A 361 -2.88 10.83 -6.87
N PRO A 362 -3.54 9.68 -6.59
CA PRO A 362 -2.86 8.53 -5.98
C PRO A 362 -1.74 7.97 -6.86
N LEU A 363 -1.75 8.27 -8.17
CA LEU A 363 -0.68 7.91 -9.09
C LEU A 363 0.65 8.63 -8.76
N LYS A 364 0.63 9.71 -7.97
CA LYS A 364 1.83 10.39 -7.42
C LYS A 364 2.70 9.46 -6.56
N ALA A 365 2.12 8.42 -5.96
CA ALA A 365 2.83 7.45 -5.12
C ALA A 365 3.35 6.22 -5.89
N CYS A 366 3.16 6.16 -7.21
CA CYS A 366 3.58 5.03 -8.04
C CYS A 366 5.07 5.16 -8.42
N HIS A 367 5.94 4.36 -7.79
CA HIS A 367 7.37 4.33 -8.11
C HIS A 367 7.60 3.97 -9.59
N PRO A 368 8.47 4.68 -10.34
CA PRO A 368 8.61 4.50 -11.78
C PRO A 368 8.92 3.06 -12.23
N GLU A 369 9.77 2.34 -11.50
CA GLU A 369 10.16 0.97 -11.82
C GLU A 369 9.06 -0.08 -11.55
N ALA A 370 8.35 0.08 -10.43
CA ALA A 370 7.32 -0.85 -9.97
C ALA A 370 5.98 -0.68 -10.72
N TYR A 371 5.71 0.56 -11.11
CA TYR A 371 4.43 1.03 -11.63
C TYR A 371 4.61 1.93 -12.89
N PRO A 372 5.40 1.52 -13.90
CA PRO A 372 5.75 2.34 -15.06
C PRO A 372 4.55 2.81 -15.87
N GLU A 373 3.45 2.05 -15.86
CA GLU A 373 2.22 2.41 -16.55
C GLU A 373 1.45 3.55 -15.84
N TYR A 374 1.55 3.63 -14.51
CA TYR A 374 0.88 4.65 -13.69
C TYR A 374 1.72 5.91 -13.51
N SER A 375 3.04 5.76 -13.35
CA SER A 375 3.98 6.87 -13.17
C SER A 375 4.06 7.75 -14.42
N ARG A 376 4.12 7.14 -15.62
CA ARG A 376 4.10 7.85 -16.92
C ARG A 376 2.79 8.62 -17.13
N LEU A 377 1.64 8.03 -16.80
CA LEU A 377 0.37 8.74 -16.85
C LEU A 377 0.34 9.93 -15.88
N TYR A 378 0.91 9.79 -14.67
CA TYR A 378 1.04 10.92 -13.74
C TYR A 378 2.00 12.02 -14.25
N GLN A 379 3.11 11.66 -14.90
CA GLN A 379 3.99 12.61 -15.60
C GLN A 379 3.23 13.38 -16.70
N HIS A 380 2.39 12.69 -17.49
CA HIS A 380 1.53 13.33 -18.49
C HIS A 380 0.49 14.26 -17.85
N MET A 381 -0.15 13.84 -16.76
CA MET A 381 -1.07 14.70 -16.00
C MET A 381 -0.36 15.96 -15.47
N LYS A 382 0.90 15.84 -15.03
CA LYS A 382 1.75 16.98 -14.63
C LYS A 382 2.07 17.91 -15.81
N TYR A 383 2.43 17.37 -16.97
CA TYR A 383 2.82 18.12 -18.17
C TYR A 383 1.69 19.03 -18.69
N PHE A 384 0.49 18.48 -18.87
CA PHE A 384 -0.65 19.28 -19.31
C PHE A 384 -1.16 20.23 -18.21
N ALA A 385 -1.06 19.85 -16.93
CA ALA A 385 -1.46 20.73 -15.83
C ALA A 385 -0.55 21.95 -15.63
N THR A 386 0.66 21.95 -16.18
CA THR A 386 1.53 23.14 -16.23
C THR A 386 1.31 24.02 -17.48
N GLY A 387 0.32 23.70 -18.31
CA GLY A 387 -0.14 24.55 -19.42
C GLY A 387 0.41 24.18 -20.80
N HIS A 388 1.04 23.02 -20.96
CA HIS A 388 1.54 22.55 -22.24
C HIS A 388 0.41 22.05 -23.18
N GLY A 389 0.65 22.15 -24.49
CA GLY A 389 -0.29 21.71 -25.53
C GLY A 389 -0.21 20.21 -25.85
N ALA A 390 -1.15 19.72 -26.66
CA ALA A 390 -1.20 18.32 -27.06
C ALA A 390 -0.16 17.95 -28.13
N THR A 391 0.64 16.93 -27.85
CA THR A 391 1.77 16.44 -28.66
C THR A 391 1.65 14.92 -28.93
N GLY A 392 0.50 14.49 -29.47
CA GLY A 392 0.23 13.09 -29.79
C GLY A 392 -1.26 12.73 -29.68
N PRO A 393 -1.62 11.43 -29.54
CA PRO A 393 -3.00 10.99 -29.38
C PRO A 393 -3.63 11.34 -28.02
N TYR A 394 -2.83 11.75 -27.03
CA TYR A 394 -3.27 12.11 -25.69
C TYR A 394 -3.41 13.64 -25.51
N GLU A 395 -4.58 14.09 -25.05
CA GLU A 395 -4.84 15.45 -24.57
C GLU A 395 -5.19 15.42 -23.08
N GLY A 396 -4.43 16.12 -22.24
CA GLY A 396 -4.74 16.30 -20.82
C GLY A 396 -5.54 17.58 -20.54
N ILE A 397 -6.63 17.48 -19.77
CA ILE A 397 -7.43 18.61 -19.30
C ILE A 397 -7.47 18.60 -17.77
N ALA A 398 -6.57 19.36 -17.15
CA ALA A 398 -6.55 19.56 -15.70
C ALA A 398 -7.72 20.44 -15.23
N ASN A 399 -8.41 19.99 -14.18
CA ASN A 399 -9.51 20.69 -13.50
C ASN A 399 -10.63 21.21 -14.46
N GLY A 400 -10.89 20.46 -15.53
CA GLY A 400 -11.98 20.73 -16.47
C GLY A 400 -13.35 20.28 -15.95
N GLU A 401 -14.41 20.89 -16.48
CA GLU A 401 -15.80 20.59 -16.13
C GLU A 401 -16.68 20.53 -17.39
N VAL A 402 -17.41 19.43 -17.59
CA VAL A 402 -18.35 19.31 -18.72
C VAL A 402 -19.62 20.09 -18.42
N LEU A 403 -19.80 21.24 -19.08
CA LEU A 403 -20.98 22.10 -18.92
C LEU A 403 -22.17 21.66 -19.77
N LEU A 404 -21.91 20.96 -20.89
CA LEU A 404 -22.92 20.53 -21.85
C LEU A 404 -22.38 19.36 -22.68
N VAL A 405 -23.22 18.36 -22.91
CA VAL A 405 -23.02 17.33 -23.93
C VAL A 405 -24.18 17.39 -24.92
N LYS A 406 -23.89 17.21 -26.21
CA LYS A 406 -24.87 17.10 -27.29
C LYS A 406 -24.47 15.98 -28.24
N GLU A 407 -25.43 15.16 -28.64
CA GLU A 407 -25.27 14.29 -29.81
C GLU A 407 -25.11 15.12 -31.09
N VAL A 408 -24.22 14.67 -31.95
CA VAL A 408 -24.03 15.14 -33.33
C VAL A 408 -23.82 13.91 -34.22
N ASN A 409 -23.96 14.06 -35.55
CA ASN A 409 -24.06 12.95 -36.50
C ASN A 409 -23.00 11.84 -36.41
N GLU A 410 -21.82 12.13 -35.85
CA GLU A 410 -20.69 11.19 -35.76
C GLU A 410 -20.24 10.90 -34.32
N GLY A 411 -20.84 11.52 -33.29
CA GLY A 411 -20.44 11.34 -31.89
C GLY A 411 -21.01 12.36 -30.91
N LEU A 412 -20.30 12.61 -29.80
CA LEU A 412 -20.71 13.50 -28.72
C LEU A 412 -19.90 14.80 -28.71
N GLY A 413 -20.57 15.94 -28.91
CA GLY A 413 -20.00 17.27 -28.70
C GLY A 413 -20.04 17.68 -27.23
N CYS A 414 -18.90 17.58 -26.54
CA CYS A 414 -18.73 17.95 -25.14
C CYS A 414 -18.16 19.37 -25.03
N THR A 415 -18.92 20.32 -24.49
CA THR A 415 -18.41 21.65 -24.11
C THR A 415 -17.87 21.60 -22.68
N ILE A 416 -16.59 21.91 -22.55
CA ILE A 416 -15.80 21.83 -21.33
C ILE A 416 -15.37 23.24 -20.92
N ARG A 417 -15.61 23.60 -19.65
CA ARG A 417 -14.98 24.75 -18.99
C ARG A 417 -13.61 24.34 -18.50
N LEU A 418 -12.58 25.09 -18.91
CA LEU A 418 -11.20 24.92 -18.49
C LEU A 418 -10.94 25.67 -17.16
N GLN A 419 -9.87 25.32 -16.46
CA GLN A 419 -9.50 25.94 -15.17
C GLN A 419 -9.31 27.47 -15.25
N ASN A 420 -8.93 28.00 -16.41
CA ASN A 420 -8.80 29.44 -16.65
C ASN A 420 -10.15 30.16 -16.95
N GLY A 421 -11.28 29.46 -16.86
CA GLY A 421 -12.62 29.97 -17.15
C GLY A 421 -12.99 30.02 -18.64
N GLN A 422 -12.07 29.72 -19.56
CA GLN A 422 -12.38 29.61 -20.99
C GLN A 422 -13.20 28.35 -21.27
N HIS A 423 -14.02 28.39 -22.31
CA HIS A 423 -14.79 27.24 -22.78
C HIS A 423 -14.14 26.68 -24.06
N THR A 424 -14.08 25.36 -24.16
CA THR A 424 -13.67 24.64 -25.38
C THR A 424 -14.67 23.53 -25.67
N THR A 425 -14.70 23.02 -26.90
CA THR A 425 -15.54 21.86 -27.26
C THR A 425 -14.67 20.75 -27.83
N ARG A 426 -14.94 19.50 -27.44
CA ARG A 426 -14.34 18.30 -28.04
C ARG A 426 -15.45 17.44 -28.62
N LEU A 427 -15.21 16.89 -29.81
CA LEU A 427 -16.03 15.84 -30.40
C LEU A 427 -15.41 14.50 -30.01
N VAL A 428 -16.16 13.66 -29.31
CA VAL A 428 -15.67 12.42 -28.69
C VAL A 428 -16.60 11.25 -29.05
N GLU A 429 -16.08 10.03 -29.12
CA GLU A 429 -16.88 8.84 -29.42
C GLU A 429 -17.76 8.45 -28.23
N ALA A 430 -17.20 8.50 -27.01
CA ALA A 430 -17.85 8.09 -25.78
C ALA A 430 -17.26 8.82 -24.56
N ILE A 431 -18.04 8.89 -23.48
CA ILE A 431 -17.61 9.41 -22.18
C ILE A 431 -17.47 8.24 -21.19
N LYS A 432 -16.34 8.20 -20.45
CA LYS A 432 -16.00 7.14 -19.51
C LYS A 432 -15.57 7.72 -18.14
N PRO A 433 -16.51 7.88 -17.20
CA PRO A 433 -16.24 8.43 -15.87
C PRO A 433 -15.72 7.37 -14.89
N PHE A 434 -14.62 7.69 -14.25
CA PHE A 434 -13.95 6.92 -13.18
C PHE A 434 -13.80 7.80 -11.93
N THR A 435 -14.91 8.42 -11.52
CA THR A 435 -15.01 9.38 -10.40
C THR A 435 -15.01 8.71 -9.00
N GLY A 436 -14.64 7.43 -8.93
CA GLY A 436 -14.66 6.61 -7.73
C GLY A 436 -15.90 5.72 -7.59
N ARG A 437 -16.01 5.07 -6.44
CA ARG A 437 -17.12 4.19 -6.07
C ARG A 437 -17.57 4.42 -4.62
N ARG A 438 -18.78 3.97 -4.32
CA ARG A 438 -19.49 4.07 -3.04
C ARG A 438 -20.30 2.81 -2.75
N ILE A 439 -20.65 2.57 -1.50
CA ILE A 439 -21.59 1.50 -1.09
C ILE A 439 -22.91 2.12 -0.60
N LYS A 440 -24.03 1.40 -0.78
CA LYS A 440 -25.31 1.73 -0.15
C LYS A 440 -25.58 0.73 0.99
N MET A 441 -25.83 1.24 2.19
CA MET A 441 -26.17 0.46 3.39
C MET A 441 -27.67 0.53 3.71
N ASN A 442 -28.53 0.47 2.69
CA ASN A 442 -29.99 0.43 2.86
C ASN A 442 -30.53 -0.91 3.42
N TRP A 443 -29.65 -1.90 3.60
CA TRP A 443 -29.89 -3.14 4.34
C TRP A 443 -29.62 -2.99 5.85
N LEU A 444 -29.16 -1.82 6.33
CA LEU A 444 -29.21 -1.43 7.75
C LEU A 444 -30.49 -0.61 8.00
N SER A 445 -31.16 -0.83 9.14
CA SER A 445 -32.30 0.00 9.53
C SER A 445 -31.91 1.48 9.68
N PRO A 446 -32.79 2.46 9.38
CA PRO A 446 -32.48 3.87 9.50
C PRO A 446 -31.86 4.23 10.86
N SER A 447 -32.50 3.79 11.96
CA SER A 447 -32.01 3.97 13.33
C SER A 447 -30.59 3.44 13.60
N LEU A 448 -30.17 2.37 12.92
CA LEU A 448 -28.84 1.79 13.11
C LEU A 448 -27.79 2.55 12.29
N ARG A 449 -28.17 3.05 11.10
CA ARG A 449 -27.35 3.96 10.30
C ARG A 449 -27.12 5.28 11.03
N ASP A 450 -28.18 5.82 11.65
CA ASP A 450 -28.12 7.03 12.48
C ASP A 450 -27.16 6.83 13.67
N GLU A 451 -27.25 5.69 14.38
CA GLU A 451 -26.37 5.35 15.51
C GLU A 451 -24.89 5.22 15.08
N MET A 452 -24.65 4.70 13.87
CA MET A 452 -23.31 4.59 13.26
C MET A 452 -22.77 5.92 12.71
N GLY A 453 -23.59 6.99 12.64
CA GLY A 453 -23.18 8.29 12.11
C GLY A 453 -23.32 8.46 10.59
N VAL A 454 -24.04 7.57 9.88
CA VAL A 454 -24.21 7.66 8.43
C VAL A 454 -25.09 8.87 8.07
N ILE A 455 -24.44 9.95 7.61
CA ILE A 455 -25.07 11.25 7.33
C ILE A 455 -26.05 11.20 6.13
N ASP A 456 -25.81 10.33 5.15
CA ASP A 456 -26.61 10.25 3.94
C ASP A 456 -27.95 9.50 4.19
N PRO A 457 -29.12 10.10 3.91
CA PRO A 457 -30.42 9.53 4.23
C PRO A 457 -30.80 8.31 3.37
N GLU A 458 -30.20 8.17 2.19
CA GLU A 458 -30.31 6.96 1.37
C GLU A 458 -29.39 5.83 1.89
N GLY A 459 -28.41 6.15 2.72
CA GLY A 459 -27.40 5.25 3.27
C GLY A 459 -26.17 5.10 2.38
N TRP A 460 -25.84 6.09 1.54
CA TRP A 460 -24.59 6.07 0.76
C TRP A 460 -23.37 6.39 1.62
N ILE A 461 -22.31 5.59 1.46
CA ILE A 461 -21.01 5.81 2.11
C ILE A 461 -19.95 5.96 1.01
N GLY A 462 -19.26 7.10 1.04
CA GLY A 462 -18.24 7.47 0.06
C GLY A 462 -16.87 6.82 0.30
N ARG A 463 -15.91 7.15 -0.57
CA ARG A 463 -14.55 6.58 -0.62
C ARG A 463 -13.77 6.56 0.71
N ASP A 464 -14.12 7.44 1.65
CA ASP A 464 -13.39 7.63 2.91
C ASP A 464 -13.95 6.74 4.04
N GLY A 465 -15.01 5.97 3.79
CA GLY A 465 -15.55 4.96 4.71
C GLY A 465 -16.04 5.59 6.01
N PHE A 466 -15.70 4.95 7.13
CA PHE A 466 -15.92 5.42 8.49
C PHE A 466 -14.63 5.94 9.15
N LYS A 467 -13.67 6.47 8.37
CA LYS A 467 -12.35 6.88 8.90
C LYS A 467 -12.45 7.88 10.05
N GLN A 468 -13.36 8.85 9.95
CA GLN A 468 -13.49 9.90 10.96
C GLN A 468 -14.19 9.36 12.21
N GLU A 469 -15.24 8.58 12.00
CA GLU A 469 -16.05 7.96 13.05
C GLU A 469 -15.21 6.97 13.88
N ILE A 470 -14.29 6.22 13.27
CA ILE A 470 -13.33 5.36 13.98
C ILE A 470 -12.32 6.19 14.79
N LEU A 471 -11.83 7.31 14.25
CA LEU A 471 -10.91 8.20 14.98
C LEU A 471 -11.59 8.92 16.16
N GLU A 472 -12.91 9.16 16.08
CA GLU A 472 -13.70 9.82 17.13
C GLU A 472 -14.30 8.85 18.17
N ARG A 473 -14.59 7.59 17.78
CA ARG A 473 -15.42 6.66 18.58
C ARG A 473 -14.81 5.26 18.77
N GLY A 474 -13.73 4.93 18.05
CA GLY A 474 -13.18 3.58 17.98
C GLY A 474 -13.88 2.67 16.96
N TRP A 475 -13.49 1.40 16.94
CA TRP A 475 -13.91 0.45 15.89
C TRP A 475 -15.35 -0.08 16.03
N GLU A 476 -15.98 0.16 17.19
CA GLU A 476 -17.39 -0.13 17.47
C GLU A 476 -18.25 1.12 17.22
N LEU A 477 -18.79 1.24 16.00
CA LEU A 477 -19.51 2.45 15.55
C LEU A 477 -20.93 2.55 16.12
N ALA A 478 -21.50 1.46 16.58
CA ALA A 478 -22.79 1.36 17.27
C ALA A 478 -22.71 0.19 18.24
N ASN A 479 -23.50 0.15 19.31
CA ASN A 479 -23.38 -0.90 20.34
C ASN A 479 -23.62 -2.30 19.73
N GLY A 480 -22.57 -3.13 19.66
CA GLY A 480 -22.57 -4.42 18.99
C GLY A 480 -22.23 -4.40 17.49
N VAL A 481 -21.88 -3.27 16.87
CA VAL A 481 -21.56 -3.14 15.44
C VAL A 481 -20.13 -2.62 15.21
N TRP A 482 -19.31 -3.46 14.59
CA TRP A 482 -17.90 -3.21 14.29
C TRP A 482 -17.70 -3.11 12.77
N VAL A 483 -16.58 -2.52 12.33
CA VAL A 483 -16.22 -2.38 10.90
C VAL A 483 -14.78 -2.83 10.61
N CYS A 484 -14.50 -3.32 9.41
CA CYS A 484 -13.13 -3.70 9.01
C CYS A 484 -12.87 -3.56 7.48
N GLY A 485 -11.60 -3.70 7.08
CA GLY A 485 -11.17 -3.55 5.69
C GLY A 485 -11.46 -2.15 5.14
N ALA A 486 -11.88 -2.08 3.87
CA ALA A 486 -12.14 -0.81 3.19
C ALA A 486 -13.17 0.09 3.89
N LEU A 487 -14.14 -0.46 4.63
CA LEU A 487 -15.09 0.34 5.40
C LEU A 487 -14.44 1.12 6.53
N ALA A 488 -13.38 0.58 7.12
CA ALA A 488 -12.53 1.30 8.07
C ALA A 488 -11.49 2.22 7.41
N GLY A 489 -11.57 2.36 6.08
CA GLY A 489 -10.71 3.23 5.31
C GLY A 489 -9.44 2.58 4.76
N ASP A 490 -9.27 1.26 4.92
CA ASP A 490 -8.07 0.56 4.48
C ASP A 490 -8.11 0.23 2.98
N SER A 491 -7.09 0.68 2.24
CA SER A 491 -6.98 0.44 0.80
C SER A 491 -6.51 -0.97 0.44
N LEU A 492 -6.02 -1.74 1.41
CA LEU A 492 -5.58 -3.13 1.24
C LEU A 492 -6.32 -4.06 2.22
N VAL A 493 -5.96 -5.34 2.23
CA VAL A 493 -6.65 -6.40 2.98
C VAL A 493 -6.26 -6.34 4.46
N ARG A 494 -6.64 -5.29 5.17
CA ARG A 494 -6.08 -4.96 6.49
C ARG A 494 -7.15 -4.52 7.50
N TYR A 495 -6.77 -4.45 8.77
CA TYR A 495 -7.61 -4.97 9.87
C TYR A 495 -8.17 -3.91 10.80
N GLY A 496 -9.19 -4.31 11.56
CA GLY A 496 -9.58 -3.64 12.80
C GLY A 496 -8.98 -4.34 14.00
N VAL A 497 -8.13 -3.64 14.73
CA VAL A 497 -7.67 -3.99 16.07
C VAL A 497 -7.81 -2.73 16.91
N ASN A 498 -8.41 -2.87 18.10
CA ASN A 498 -8.85 -1.74 18.90
C ASN A 498 -7.66 -0.96 19.50
N ASP A 499 -7.79 0.37 19.55
CA ASP A 499 -7.01 1.21 20.46
C ASP A 499 -7.96 1.64 21.61
N GLN A 500 -7.44 2.05 22.76
CA GLN A 500 -8.21 2.06 24.01
C GLN A 500 -9.35 3.10 24.02
N HIS A 501 -10.55 2.71 24.49
CA HIS A 501 -11.29 3.34 25.63
C HIS A 501 -12.69 2.71 25.93
N ARG A 502 -12.73 1.39 26.22
CA ARG A 502 -13.94 0.57 26.54
C ARG A 502 -14.89 0.27 25.36
N PRO A 503 -15.65 -0.84 25.39
CA PRO A 503 -15.40 -2.08 26.13
C PRO A 503 -14.15 -2.80 25.58
N SER A 504 -13.83 -3.99 26.09
CA SER A 504 -12.81 -4.85 25.45
C SER A 504 -13.36 -5.46 24.15
N PRO A 505 -12.56 -5.54 23.07
CA PRO A 505 -12.92 -6.35 21.90
C PRO A 505 -13.06 -7.83 22.31
N PRO A 506 -13.76 -8.68 21.54
CA PRO A 506 -14.16 -10.01 21.99
C PRO A 506 -13.00 -11.00 22.15
N PHE A 507 -11.78 -10.63 21.79
CA PHE A 507 -10.56 -11.45 21.87
C PHE A 507 -10.05 -11.76 23.29
N ARG A 508 -10.78 -11.40 24.35
CA ARG A 508 -10.45 -11.89 25.71
C ARG A 508 -11.15 -13.23 25.97
N LYS A 509 -10.35 -14.18 26.47
CA LYS A 509 -10.77 -15.48 27.00
C LYS A 509 -12.05 -15.37 27.82
N MET A 510 -13.13 -16.04 27.40
CA MET A 510 -14.37 -16.10 28.16
C MET A 510 -14.11 -16.69 29.56
N GLU A 511 -14.58 -16.02 30.60
CA GLU A 511 -14.51 -16.54 31.96
C GLU A 511 -15.45 -17.76 32.10
N SER A 512 -14.84 -18.94 32.25
CA SER A 512 -15.57 -20.20 32.40
C SER A 512 -16.34 -20.25 33.71
N VAL A 513 -17.64 -20.53 33.65
CA VAL A 513 -18.48 -20.80 34.84
C VAL A 513 -17.88 -21.97 35.64
N PRO A 514 -17.53 -21.79 36.93
CA PRO A 514 -16.76 -22.79 37.66
C PRO A 514 -17.62 -23.92 38.26
N GLN A 515 -17.12 -25.15 38.16
CA GLN A 515 -17.53 -26.37 38.89
C GLN A 515 -16.25 -27.11 39.33
N PRO A 516 -16.30 -27.95 40.39
CA PRO A 516 -15.25 -27.96 41.42
C PRO A 516 -14.01 -28.85 41.19
N GLU A 517 -12.98 -28.58 42.00
CA GLU A 517 -11.65 -29.22 42.01
C GLU A 517 -11.65 -30.72 42.37
N VAL A 518 -10.65 -31.45 41.84
CA VAL A 518 -9.95 -32.50 42.60
C VAL A 518 -8.43 -32.44 42.30
N ALA A 519 -7.63 -32.29 43.34
CA ALA A 519 -6.16 -32.40 43.39
C ALA A 519 -5.77 -32.76 44.86
N PRO A 520 -4.49 -33.01 45.23
CA PRO A 520 -3.24 -33.13 44.46
C PRO A 520 -2.68 -34.58 44.56
N ALA A 521 -1.39 -34.98 44.63
CA ALA A 521 -0.06 -34.35 44.70
C ALA A 521 1.04 -35.39 44.31
N PHE A 522 2.31 -34.93 44.32
CA PHE A 522 3.58 -35.70 44.29
C PHE A 522 4.02 -36.30 42.94
N GLY A 523 5.32 -36.38 42.63
CA GLY A 523 6.51 -35.99 43.42
C GLY A 523 7.78 -35.86 42.57
N ALA A 524 8.88 -35.40 43.17
CA ALA A 524 10.11 -35.04 42.44
C ALA A 524 10.80 -36.23 41.75
N ASN A 525 10.87 -36.20 40.42
CA ASN A 525 11.58 -37.19 39.61
C ASN A 525 13.08 -36.84 39.49
N PRO A 526 14.03 -37.75 39.80
CA PRO A 526 15.47 -37.45 39.74
C PRO A 526 15.98 -37.06 38.35
N ARG A 527 15.28 -37.42 37.26
CA ARG A 527 15.61 -36.92 35.90
C ARG A 527 15.57 -35.39 35.82
N ASN A 528 14.61 -34.75 36.49
CA ASN A 528 14.43 -33.30 36.40
C ASN A 528 15.56 -32.55 37.12
N VAL A 529 16.11 -33.14 38.19
CA VAL A 529 17.27 -32.59 38.91
C VAL A 529 18.53 -32.65 38.05
N PHE A 530 18.75 -33.75 37.31
CA PHE A 530 19.88 -33.86 36.38
C PHE A 530 19.79 -32.83 35.24
N LEU A 531 18.60 -32.64 34.66
CA LEU A 531 18.37 -31.65 33.61
C LEU A 531 18.58 -30.20 34.10
N LEU A 532 18.14 -29.88 35.32
CA LEU A 532 18.38 -28.57 35.94
C LEU A 532 19.87 -28.27 36.15
N LEU A 533 20.67 -29.26 36.60
CA LEU A 533 22.11 -29.08 36.77
C LEU A 533 22.84 -28.87 35.44
N LEU A 534 22.43 -29.56 34.37
CA LEU A 534 22.98 -29.37 33.03
C LEU A 534 22.65 -27.97 32.48
N ALA A 535 21.42 -27.50 32.68
CA ALA A 535 21.00 -26.15 32.28
C ALA A 535 21.80 -25.05 33.01
N PHE A 536 22.02 -25.20 34.32
CA PHE A 536 22.83 -24.26 35.10
C PHE A 536 24.29 -24.19 34.64
N ALA A 537 24.89 -25.33 34.26
CA ALA A 537 26.26 -25.36 33.73
C ALA A 537 26.40 -24.60 32.40
N LEU A 538 25.39 -24.70 31.52
CA LEU A 538 25.36 -23.98 30.24
C LEU A 538 25.14 -22.47 30.46
N ALA A 539 24.19 -22.09 31.32
CA ALA A 539 23.92 -20.68 31.66
C ALA A 539 25.17 -19.98 32.25
N TYR A 540 25.94 -20.65 33.12
CA TYR A 540 27.16 -20.10 33.70
C TYR A 540 28.21 -19.68 32.65
N TYR A 541 28.31 -20.41 31.53
CA TYR A 541 29.25 -20.07 30.45
C TYR A 541 28.80 -18.88 29.59
N GLN A 542 27.49 -18.63 29.48
CA GLN A 542 26.94 -17.51 28.71
C GLN A 542 26.93 -16.19 29.50
N LEU A 543 26.77 -16.23 30.83
CA LEU A 543 26.56 -15.05 31.67
C LEU A 543 27.85 -14.29 32.10
N ARG A 544 28.91 -14.31 31.29
CA ARG A 544 30.14 -13.52 31.56
C ARG A 544 30.07 -12.13 30.90
N PRO A 545 30.12 -11.02 31.67
CA PRO A 545 29.84 -9.68 31.13
C PRO A 545 31.01 -9.04 30.34
N ARG A 546 30.65 -8.23 29.33
CA ARG A 546 31.52 -7.22 28.70
C ARG A 546 31.21 -5.82 29.28
N LYS A 547 32.16 -4.87 29.19
CA LYS A 547 31.99 -3.49 29.70
C LYS A 547 31.30 -2.56 28.69
N ALA A 548 30.62 -1.52 29.20
CA ALA A 548 29.91 -0.50 28.43
C ALA A 548 30.57 0.91 28.53
N PRO A 549 30.34 1.82 27.55
CA PRO A 549 30.89 3.18 27.53
C PRO A 549 29.95 4.25 28.14
N LEU A 550 30.42 5.50 28.21
CA LEU A 550 29.76 6.69 28.80
C LEU A 550 29.37 7.74 27.73
N PRO A 551 28.43 8.67 28.03
CA PRO A 551 27.87 9.61 27.05
C PRO A 551 28.77 10.82 26.71
N PRO A 552 28.56 11.49 25.54
CA PRO A 552 29.34 12.63 25.08
C PRO A 552 28.82 14.01 25.58
N ALA A 553 29.57 15.08 25.27
CA ALA A 553 29.42 16.45 25.77
C ALA A 553 29.03 17.46 24.65
N PRO A 554 28.60 18.70 24.96
CA PRO A 554 28.01 19.62 23.97
C PRO A 554 29.03 20.29 23.03
N VAL A 555 28.50 20.85 21.92
CA VAL A 555 29.25 21.23 20.71
C VAL A 555 29.61 22.73 20.67
N THR A 556 30.77 23.07 20.10
CA THR A 556 31.20 24.45 19.82
C THR A 556 30.86 24.86 18.38
N PRO A 557 30.53 26.14 18.10
CA PRO A 557 30.23 26.61 16.76
C PRO A 557 31.50 26.60 15.87
N GLU A 558 31.39 26.02 14.67
CA GLU A 558 32.52 25.88 13.75
C GLU A 558 32.55 26.96 12.67
N VAL A 559 33.76 27.26 12.21
CA VAL A 559 34.04 28.23 11.14
C VAL A 559 34.00 27.50 9.80
N PHE A 560 33.23 28.02 8.84
CA PHE A 560 33.11 27.44 7.51
C PHE A 560 34.49 27.21 6.87
N THR A 561 34.79 25.97 6.51
CA THR A 561 36.14 25.53 6.11
C THR A 561 36.13 24.82 4.76
N TYR A 562 37.19 25.00 3.97
CA TYR A 562 37.41 24.28 2.71
C TYR A 562 38.26 23.03 2.97
N TYR A 563 37.70 21.86 2.74
CA TYR A 563 38.32 20.55 2.96
C TYR A 563 38.74 19.92 1.63
N THR A 564 39.88 19.24 1.60
CA THR A 564 40.17 18.26 0.52
C THR A 564 39.77 16.85 0.97
N PRO A 565 39.60 15.88 0.06
CA PRO A 565 39.26 14.49 0.44
C PRO A 565 40.22 13.88 1.48
N LYS A 566 41.52 14.22 1.40
CA LYS A 566 42.56 13.74 2.34
C LYS A 566 42.47 14.37 3.73
N GLU A 567 41.82 15.52 3.86
CA GLU A 567 41.53 16.15 5.15
C GLU A 567 40.20 15.68 5.73
N LEU A 568 39.16 15.55 4.90
CA LEU A 568 37.84 15.08 5.32
C LEU A 568 37.91 13.68 5.95
N LYS A 569 38.79 12.80 5.42
CA LYS A 569 39.02 11.41 5.88
C LYS A 569 39.13 11.24 7.40
N LYS A 570 39.73 12.22 8.08
CA LYS A 570 40.02 12.17 9.53
C LYS A 570 38.75 12.24 10.37
N PHE A 571 37.68 12.83 9.82
CA PHE A 571 36.38 12.98 10.46
C PHE A 571 35.46 11.80 10.11
N ASN A 572 35.95 10.58 10.34
CA ASN A 572 35.22 9.32 10.14
C ASN A 572 34.62 8.75 11.45
N GLY A 573 34.70 9.49 12.55
CA GLY A 573 34.25 9.05 13.87
C GLY A 573 35.13 7.99 14.55
N VAL A 574 36.25 7.59 13.94
CA VAL A 574 37.32 6.72 14.50
C VAL A 574 38.55 7.54 14.88
N GLU A 575 39.11 8.31 13.95
CA GLU A 575 40.33 9.09 14.14
C GLU A 575 40.04 10.39 14.91
N ASP A 576 39.12 11.22 14.41
CA ASP A 576 38.40 12.20 15.21
C ASP A 576 37.12 11.59 15.81
N LYS A 577 36.56 12.23 16.85
CA LYS A 577 35.25 11.85 17.40
C LYS A 577 34.11 12.29 16.49
N LYS A 578 34.29 13.39 15.75
CA LYS A 578 33.35 13.94 14.78
C LYS A 578 33.24 13.07 13.52
N ILE A 579 32.08 13.18 12.88
CA ILE A 579 31.79 12.57 11.59
C ILE A 579 31.35 13.69 10.64
N LEU A 580 32.16 13.98 9.63
CA LEU A 580 31.80 14.87 8.54
C LEU A 580 31.55 14.06 7.27
N MET A 581 30.65 14.53 6.41
CA MET A 581 30.29 13.87 5.16
C MET A 581 29.91 14.92 4.11
N ALA A 582 30.37 14.77 2.87
CA ALA A 582 30.03 15.69 1.80
C ALA A 582 28.88 15.17 0.92
N ILE A 583 28.02 16.07 0.43
CA ILE A 583 26.97 15.80 -0.56
C ILE A 583 26.89 17.02 -1.51
N ARG A 584 27.04 16.79 -2.82
CA ARG A 584 27.18 17.81 -3.88
C ARG A 584 28.16 18.92 -3.49
N GLY A 585 29.33 18.53 -2.99
CA GLY A 585 30.38 19.44 -2.52
C GLY A 585 30.10 20.18 -1.21
N ASN A 586 28.88 20.16 -0.66
CA ASN A 586 28.57 20.72 0.66
C ASN A 586 28.99 19.74 1.76
N VAL A 587 29.79 20.18 2.74
CA VAL A 587 30.26 19.34 3.86
C VAL A 587 29.37 19.54 5.08
N PHE A 588 28.78 18.46 5.58
CA PHE A 588 27.85 18.44 6.71
C PHE A 588 28.48 17.82 7.97
N ASP A 589 28.21 18.37 9.16
CA ASP A 589 28.48 17.67 10.42
C ASP A 589 27.33 16.70 10.74
N VAL A 590 27.59 15.41 10.51
CA VAL A 590 26.65 14.31 10.73
C VAL A 590 26.92 13.55 12.04
N SER A 591 27.77 14.10 12.92
CA SER A 591 28.14 13.51 14.22
C SER A 591 26.93 13.19 15.11
N ILE A 592 25.85 13.95 15.00
CA ILE A 592 24.58 13.72 15.71
C ILE A 592 23.95 12.38 15.26
N GLY A 593 24.14 12.00 14.00
CA GLY A 593 23.70 10.73 13.42
C GLY A 593 24.68 9.56 13.61
N LYS A 594 25.54 9.56 14.65
CA LYS A 594 26.62 8.54 14.83
C LYS A 594 26.15 7.08 14.84
N GLN A 595 24.88 6.79 15.14
CA GLN A 595 24.31 5.44 15.02
C GLN A 595 24.06 4.98 13.58
N PHE A 596 24.03 5.92 12.62
CA PHE A 596 23.87 5.66 11.18
C PHE A 596 25.18 5.86 10.42
N TYR A 597 25.85 7.01 10.58
CA TYR A 597 27.08 7.37 9.85
C TYR A 597 28.37 7.08 10.63
N GLY A 598 28.28 6.55 11.85
CA GLY A 598 29.46 6.22 12.64
C GLY A 598 30.04 4.84 12.33
N PRO A 599 31.18 4.50 12.96
CA PRO A 599 31.74 3.16 12.86
C PRO A 599 30.73 2.11 13.33
N GLN A 600 30.44 1.12 12.48
CA GLN A 600 29.38 0.10 12.64
C GLN A 600 27.93 0.59 12.44
N GLY A 601 27.69 1.81 11.95
CA GLY A 601 26.39 2.23 11.43
C GLY A 601 26.22 1.89 9.93
N PRO A 602 24.99 1.71 9.43
CA PRO A 602 24.73 1.31 8.03
C PRO A 602 25.22 2.28 6.95
N TYR A 603 25.45 3.56 7.28
CA TYR A 603 26.02 4.59 6.39
C TYR A 603 27.47 4.96 6.80
N GLY A 604 28.12 4.12 7.62
CA GLY A 604 29.45 4.40 8.18
C GLY A 604 30.61 4.27 7.18
N ASN A 605 30.35 3.73 5.99
CA ASN A 605 31.27 3.67 4.85
C ASN A 605 31.57 5.07 4.26
N PHE A 606 30.58 5.97 4.26
CA PHE A 606 30.69 7.35 3.78
C PHE A 606 31.36 8.32 4.79
N ALA A 607 31.63 7.86 6.02
CA ALA A 607 32.19 8.67 7.10
C ALA A 607 33.56 9.26 6.72
N GLY A 608 33.67 10.58 6.71
CA GLY A 608 34.89 11.28 6.28
C GLY A 608 35.11 11.31 4.75
N ARG A 609 34.08 11.03 3.94
CA ARG A 609 34.16 11.05 2.47
C ARG A 609 33.09 11.95 1.84
N ASP A 610 33.19 12.12 0.53
CA ASP A 610 32.02 12.49 -0.27
C ASP A 610 31.11 11.25 -0.41
N ALA A 611 29.83 11.46 -0.13
CA ALA A 611 28.77 10.45 -0.21
C ALA A 611 27.92 10.61 -1.45
N SER A 612 28.17 11.61 -2.30
CA SER A 612 27.27 12.01 -3.38
C SER A 612 26.94 10.86 -4.33
N ARG A 613 27.94 10.16 -4.88
CA ARG A 613 27.69 9.02 -5.77
C ARG A 613 26.94 7.90 -5.04
N GLY A 614 27.36 7.56 -3.83
CA GLY A 614 26.71 6.50 -3.04
C GLY A 614 25.25 6.80 -2.68
N LEU A 615 24.91 8.05 -2.37
CA LEU A 615 23.53 8.46 -2.09
C LEU A 615 22.70 8.64 -3.37
N ALA A 616 23.29 9.15 -4.45
CA ALA A 616 22.67 9.24 -5.77
C ALA A 616 22.25 7.86 -6.30
N LYS A 617 23.16 6.88 -6.18
CA LYS A 617 23.01 5.51 -6.68
C LYS A 617 22.49 4.53 -5.61
N GLY A 618 22.13 5.01 -4.42
CA GLY A 618 21.66 4.19 -3.28
C GLY A 618 22.62 3.09 -2.80
N SER A 619 23.90 3.14 -3.18
CA SER A 619 24.86 2.04 -3.07
C SER A 619 25.98 2.30 -2.07
N PHE A 620 26.34 1.26 -1.32
CA PHE A 620 27.27 1.31 -0.19
C PHE A 620 28.62 0.60 -0.45
N GLU A 621 28.78 0.03 -1.65
CA GLU A 621 29.98 -0.70 -2.11
C GLU A 621 31.26 0.15 -2.05
N GLU A 622 32.43 -0.50 -1.91
CA GLU A 622 33.71 0.20 -1.71
C GLU A 622 34.24 0.91 -2.98
N ASP A 623 33.75 0.55 -4.17
CA ASP A 623 34.01 1.22 -5.45
C ASP A 623 33.17 2.49 -5.67
N MET A 624 31.98 2.58 -5.03
CA MET A 624 31.13 3.77 -5.01
C MET A 624 31.60 4.83 -4.00
N LEU A 625 32.59 4.51 -3.17
CA LEU A 625 33.23 5.45 -2.26
C LEU A 625 34.34 6.22 -2.99
N THR A 626 34.18 7.54 -3.16
CA THR A 626 35.16 8.42 -3.82
C THR A 626 36.60 8.09 -3.38
N PRO A 627 37.51 7.75 -4.33
CA PRO A 627 38.89 7.38 -4.00
C PRO A 627 39.67 8.55 -3.41
N MET A 628 40.37 8.30 -2.30
CA MET A 628 40.96 9.37 -1.48
C MET A 628 42.19 10.05 -2.10
N GLU A 629 42.66 9.60 -3.28
CA GLU A 629 43.85 10.11 -3.98
C GLU A 629 43.58 10.53 -5.43
N GLU A 630 42.33 10.45 -5.87
CA GLU A 630 41.87 10.88 -7.19
C GLU A 630 41.15 12.25 -7.09
N PRO A 631 40.83 12.92 -8.21
CA PRO A 631 40.04 14.15 -8.19
C PRO A 631 38.68 13.96 -7.52
N ILE A 632 38.04 15.07 -7.11
CA ILE A 632 36.66 15.03 -6.63
C ILE A 632 35.77 14.52 -7.76
N ASP A 633 34.90 13.59 -7.38
CA ASP A 633 33.93 13.05 -8.31
C ASP A 633 32.96 14.14 -8.76
N LYS A 634 32.98 14.44 -10.05
CA LYS A 634 32.16 15.48 -10.64
C LYS A 634 30.72 15.06 -10.91
N LEU A 635 30.44 13.75 -10.89
CA LEU A 635 29.09 13.20 -11.10
C LEU A 635 28.51 13.47 -12.52
N GLU A 636 29.37 13.80 -13.49
CA GLU A 636 29.02 14.10 -14.91
C GLU A 636 28.39 12.90 -15.66
N ASP A 637 28.42 11.70 -15.07
CA ASP A 637 27.86 10.44 -15.57
C ASP A 637 26.62 9.95 -14.79
N LEU A 638 26.11 10.73 -13.83
CA LEU A 638 24.84 10.39 -13.17
C LEU A 638 23.66 10.51 -14.15
N THR A 639 22.68 9.62 -14.01
CA THR A 639 21.39 9.77 -14.70
C THR A 639 20.55 10.87 -14.04
N GLU A 640 19.53 11.38 -14.74
CA GLU A 640 18.59 12.37 -14.18
C GLU A 640 17.86 11.84 -12.94
N GLU A 641 17.66 10.53 -12.83
CA GLU A 641 17.04 9.86 -11.69
C GLU A 641 18.00 9.80 -10.49
N GLU A 642 19.27 9.45 -10.72
CA GLU A 642 20.32 9.48 -9.70
C GLU A 642 20.62 10.91 -9.23
N GLU A 643 20.62 11.92 -10.13
CA GLU A 643 20.73 13.32 -9.73
C GLU A 643 19.47 13.80 -8.98
N THR A 644 18.26 13.39 -9.38
CA THR A 644 17.03 13.73 -8.64
C THR A 644 17.06 13.13 -7.23
N ALA A 645 17.45 11.86 -7.08
CA ALA A 645 17.64 11.23 -5.78
C ALA A 645 18.72 11.96 -4.96
N LEU A 646 19.82 12.38 -5.59
CA LEU A 646 20.87 13.17 -4.95
C LEU A 646 20.41 14.58 -4.54
N ILE A 647 19.52 15.22 -5.29
CA ILE A 647 18.89 16.50 -4.96
C ILE A 647 17.96 16.35 -3.76
N ASP A 648 17.12 15.30 -3.72
CA ASP A 648 16.24 15.01 -2.58
C ASP A 648 17.05 14.63 -1.33
N TRP A 649 18.14 13.87 -1.48
CA TRP A 649 19.11 13.64 -0.39
C TRP A 649 19.80 14.92 0.06
N GLU A 650 20.27 15.77 -0.86
CA GLU A 650 20.89 17.05 -0.52
C GLU A 650 19.90 17.97 0.23
N ALA A 651 18.63 18.02 -0.20
CA ALA A 651 17.57 18.76 0.46
C ALA A 651 17.26 18.19 1.87
N HIS A 652 17.18 16.86 2.01
CA HIS A 652 17.01 16.18 3.29
C HIS A 652 18.16 16.49 4.26
N PHE A 653 19.41 16.48 3.77
CA PHE A 653 20.57 16.78 4.60
C PHE A 653 20.68 18.26 4.95
N LYS A 654 20.41 19.19 4.01
CA LYS A 654 20.31 20.65 4.29
C LYS A 654 19.23 21.01 5.32
N ASN A 655 18.16 20.21 5.40
CA ASN A 655 17.09 20.38 6.39
C ASN A 655 17.42 19.76 7.77
N LYS A 656 18.49 18.94 7.88
CA LYS A 656 18.70 18.02 9.01
C LYS A 656 20.08 18.11 9.67
N TYR A 657 21.10 18.58 8.95
CA TYR A 657 22.49 18.69 9.41
C TYR A 657 23.08 20.06 9.04
N GLN A 658 24.01 20.55 9.86
CA GLN A 658 24.66 21.83 9.60
C GLN A 658 25.73 21.69 8.51
N VAL A 659 25.67 22.55 7.49
CA VAL A 659 26.79 22.75 6.56
C VAL A 659 27.93 23.46 7.30
N VAL A 660 29.08 22.81 7.40
CA VAL A 660 30.29 23.30 8.08
C VAL A 660 31.44 23.61 7.11
N GLY A 661 31.26 23.34 5.82
CA GLY A 661 32.29 23.61 4.82
C GLY A 661 31.90 23.25 3.39
N ALA A 662 32.88 23.31 2.51
CA ALA A 662 32.81 22.80 1.14
C ALA A 662 34.02 21.91 0.82
N LEU A 663 33.79 20.91 -0.03
CA LEU A 663 34.83 20.02 -0.56
C LEU A 663 35.47 20.67 -1.79
N VAL A 664 36.80 20.71 -1.85
CA VAL A 664 37.58 21.32 -2.95
C VAL A 664 38.79 20.48 -3.33
N GLU A 665 39.20 20.58 -4.59
CA GLU A 665 40.31 19.81 -5.14
C GLU A 665 41.65 20.13 -4.47
N GLU A 666 42.55 19.14 -4.47
CA GLU A 666 43.94 19.33 -4.02
C GLU A 666 44.63 20.38 -4.89
N GLY A 667 44.95 21.52 -4.29
CA GLY A 667 45.51 22.69 -4.96
C GLY A 667 44.50 23.76 -5.42
N GLN A 668 43.19 23.49 -5.44
CA GLN A 668 42.17 24.51 -5.72
C GLN A 668 41.70 25.28 -4.47
N LYS A 669 42.21 24.93 -3.28
CA LYS A 669 41.94 25.69 -2.04
C LYS A 669 42.08 27.20 -2.29
N PRO A 670 41.01 28.01 -2.05
CA PRO A 670 41.09 29.46 -2.18
C PRO A 670 42.23 29.98 -1.30
N THR A 671 43.29 30.49 -1.92
CA THR A 671 44.39 31.10 -1.16
C THR A 671 43.81 32.25 -0.35
N GLN A 672 44.07 32.29 0.97
CA GLN A 672 43.58 33.38 1.84
C GLN A 672 44.26 34.72 1.50
N LYS A 673 43.88 35.35 0.37
CA LYS A 673 44.19 36.73 -0.03
C LYS A 673 43.50 37.19 -1.34
N ALA A 674 42.17 37.17 -1.36
CA ALA A 674 41.34 38.20 -2.01
C ALA A 674 39.91 38.14 -1.43
N GLY A 675 39.19 39.22 -1.13
CA GLY A 675 39.59 40.64 -1.19
C GLY A 675 38.48 41.56 -1.70
N LEU A 676 37.41 41.75 -0.92
CA LEU A 676 36.31 42.74 -1.06
C LEU A 676 35.91 43.19 -2.49
N ALA A 677 34.82 42.60 -3.01
CA ALA A 677 33.72 43.27 -3.72
C ALA A 677 32.46 42.38 -3.48
N LYS A 678 31.23 42.85 -3.25
CA LYS A 678 30.39 43.84 -3.97
C LYS A 678 30.10 43.42 -5.42
N GLU A 679 28.85 43.43 -5.89
CA GLU A 679 27.59 43.92 -5.28
C GLU A 679 26.61 42.79 -4.88
#